data_AF-A0A9E5WQA3-F1
#
_entry.id   AF-A0A9E5WQA3-F1
#
_cell.length_a   1.000
_cell.length_b   1.000
_cell.length_c   1.000
_cell.angle_alpha   90.00
_cell.angle_beta   90.00
_cell.angle_gamma   90.00
#
_symmetry.space_group_name_H-M   'P 1'
#
loop_
_entity.id
_entity.type
_entity.pdbx_description
1 polymer ?
#
loop_
_entity_poly.entity_id
_entity_poly.type
_entity_poly.pdbx_seq_one_letter_code
_entity_poly.pdbx_strand_id
1 'polypeptide(L)'
;MSAKRMVRGVLILGLGFFSLIAQTLLFRDFLTAFEGNELGIGSFFASWLLWVGLGAVVGRWATGRLSGLTERFELTALLYLPAFALQHELLLAARSLSGVSAYEVFPFGRMFAVSLIANAPISFTTGLLFTLACRWAASKPLGVKEAEGETIESAGLPVALVYILETFGSFIGGLLVTVWLARGLPAERIALVAGLVLSVAATVGALTGRLVPVFDDWRSRGAGRSEAARRATRAAALAGATGLVAAALAVLLAVGAGERWSRVSQKRTWCRLLPPEEFRGAFTTAQAQYLFGQREGQFVVMSWGGVSEALPNTEHASEVIALSLAQHPQARRVLVVGPGSLSICLRLRRLPQIERIVWLHPDPEYPKALLMPDLFRNAAQAVTVPGREVRQYLRETPERFDLVLLNLPDPTTLVLNRYWTREFFTLVKRTLATGGVLCARMTGAANFMGGELVYLGSSAVRTVESVFPHVVLKPGDESWLIASESDRLTAAPAELRDRFAAIKGAAQLYPPDGLMSLYVPDRIQFQMEKYRESARRAGDAVLVNTDRRPKAMLFSLMLALRRTSLLSFARHVPVLLAGGVWMAACPIVVYVVLRLVYLIASRRSNQPAADACASVFDAEVLILTTGLAGMALSVVLMFLYQSHFGSLYLYIGLLSSLFMLGSFLGGWMSRWLLARRNDEPRPLLPLCLLVHVGVVAAVLALPERASPFTYAGLMTACGFFVGVYFPIAAPRLEKAGRSAAAAGASLEMFDHLGGAAGAVCSGWLLLPLLGTEQTLWWLGFLVAANLAPLAVRTRAVRAPTTADWFDRTVRPAGYTLVGIAASMLIASHVAAAAQAERAGLRLLEAAQAMAGDQELQPRDATLPDGKTMRYWVVAASSEEPQQTETAAAAERAAQTQTTEKGYIFSSGSIVKGVYGYGGPIVLAIYVDRNGTLQGVRVLQSQETPAYLEQLTEWLKSLSGHNVFEPRALEDVDTVSGATITSDAILRTVRQAGPEFASVALQLETAAAKEVASADGFHRHRLDIRFVVLVALLVVAILLRQVPNVWVRRAFLLVTLAVTGFWWNLQYSSQQVVALLGGNVPGDWLSASFFLIVVVPLAVLVFGNIYCGYLCPFGALQELVGDLRTAGLPGKTLVAAGTIDEVSAAGLARCAFRVDSQLPGSGCGPVADGLQFVAIDADAGHGSGAGGAFFRLPAVLVSQPLSGRRVPGSVVRGETAGPLDAQNGSGSLRPGRADGSRIGLPLL
;
A
#
# COMPACT_ATOMS: atom_id res chain seq x y z
N MET A 1 24.27 41.35 -7.00
CA MET A 1 24.76 40.24 -6.13
C MET A 1 26.27 40.37 -6.01
N SER A 2 26.85 40.27 -4.81
CA SER A 2 28.31 40.13 -4.66
C SER A 2 28.79 38.89 -5.42
N ALA A 3 29.94 38.95 -6.10
CA ALA A 3 30.54 37.81 -6.81
C ALA A 3 30.58 36.53 -5.96
N LYS A 4 30.76 36.66 -4.63
CA LYS A 4 30.76 35.54 -3.67
C LYS A 4 29.41 34.84 -3.54
N ARG A 5 28.28 35.57 -3.57
CA ARG A 5 26.93 34.99 -3.55
C ARG A 5 26.61 34.27 -4.86
N MET A 6 27.13 34.78 -5.98
CA MET A 6 26.97 34.16 -7.30
C MET A 6 27.69 32.80 -7.37
N VAL A 7 28.93 32.74 -6.87
CA VAL A 7 29.75 31.52 -6.83
C VAL A 7 29.12 30.42 -5.98
N ARG A 8 28.71 30.74 -4.74
CA ARG A 8 28.04 29.75 -3.87
C ARG A 8 26.76 29.21 -4.53
N GLY A 9 26.07 30.05 -5.30
CA GLY A 9 24.88 29.64 -6.03
C GLY A 9 25.14 28.66 -7.16
N VAL A 10 26.26 28.79 -7.88
CA VAL A 10 26.64 27.84 -8.96
C VAL A 10 26.83 26.42 -8.43
N LEU A 11 27.49 26.26 -7.28
CA LEU A 11 27.67 24.94 -6.68
C LEU A 11 26.34 24.33 -6.24
N ILE A 12 25.46 25.11 -5.59
CA ILE A 12 24.13 24.63 -5.17
C ILE A 12 23.27 24.23 -6.38
N LEU A 13 23.33 25.02 -7.47
CA LEU A 13 22.70 24.66 -8.74
C LEU A 13 23.28 23.35 -9.28
N GLY A 14 24.60 23.16 -9.18
CA GLY A 14 25.27 21.90 -9.54
C GLY A 14 24.79 20.68 -8.77
N LEU A 15 24.41 20.84 -7.48
CA LEU A 15 23.85 19.75 -6.67
C LEU A 15 22.52 19.26 -7.24
N GLY A 16 21.60 20.18 -7.53
CA GLY A 16 20.30 19.84 -8.13
C GLY A 16 20.46 19.26 -9.53
N PHE A 17 21.35 19.85 -10.34
CA PHE A 17 21.67 19.37 -11.68
C PHE A 17 22.14 17.91 -11.67
N PHE A 18 23.08 17.56 -10.79
CA PHE A 18 23.54 16.18 -10.66
C PHE A 18 22.45 15.26 -10.10
N SER A 19 21.74 15.69 -9.06
CA SER A 19 20.72 14.89 -8.37
C SER A 19 19.61 14.41 -9.32
N LEU A 20 19.05 15.30 -10.16
CA LEU A 20 17.97 14.89 -11.07
C LEU A 20 18.45 14.03 -12.23
N ILE A 21 19.67 14.24 -12.72
CA ILE A 21 20.30 13.34 -13.70
C ILE A 21 20.47 11.96 -13.08
N ALA A 22 21.05 11.88 -11.89
CA ALA A 22 21.26 10.62 -11.17
C ALA A 22 19.93 9.89 -10.94
N GLN A 23 18.90 10.58 -10.44
CA GLN A 23 17.57 10.01 -10.23
C GLN A 23 17.00 9.43 -11.53
N THR A 24 17.08 10.17 -12.63
CA THR A 24 16.52 9.76 -13.93
C THR A 24 17.22 8.51 -14.48
N LEU A 25 18.55 8.46 -14.40
CA LEU A 25 19.32 7.32 -14.88
C LEU A 25 19.09 6.08 -14.00
N LEU A 26 19.22 6.23 -12.69
CA LEU A 26 19.09 5.13 -11.72
C LEU A 26 17.66 4.60 -11.65
N PHE A 27 16.65 5.43 -11.89
CA PHE A 27 15.27 4.98 -12.03
C PHE A 27 15.09 4.01 -13.21
N ARG A 28 15.77 4.26 -14.34
CA ARG A 28 15.69 3.36 -15.51
C ARG A 28 16.36 2.02 -15.24
N ASP A 29 17.48 2.03 -14.54
CA ASP A 29 18.15 0.79 -14.09
C ASP A 29 17.29 0.05 -13.05
N PHE A 30 16.64 0.79 -12.16
CA PHE A 30 15.70 0.25 -11.19
C PHE A 30 14.53 -0.49 -11.87
N LEU A 31 13.85 0.14 -12.84
CA LEU A 31 12.74 -0.52 -13.53
C LEU A 31 13.20 -1.77 -14.29
N THR A 32 14.43 -1.79 -14.78
CA THR A 32 15.03 -2.96 -15.43
C THR A 32 15.35 -4.07 -14.43
N ALA A 33 15.81 -3.72 -13.22
CA ALA A 33 16.15 -4.68 -12.17
C ALA A 33 14.90 -5.34 -11.54
N PHE A 34 13.80 -4.59 -11.44
CA PHE A 34 12.58 -4.98 -10.72
C PHE A 34 11.34 -5.14 -11.64
N GLU A 35 11.53 -5.38 -12.94
CA GLU A 35 10.47 -5.74 -13.90
C GLU A 35 9.36 -4.67 -14.10
N GLY A 36 9.63 -3.41 -13.75
CA GLY A 36 8.88 -2.24 -14.26
C GLY A 36 7.39 -2.11 -13.90
N ASN A 37 6.88 -2.82 -12.89
CA ASN A 37 5.48 -2.69 -12.47
C ASN A 37 5.21 -1.43 -11.60
N GLU A 38 3.94 -1.06 -11.45
CA GLU A 38 3.54 0.16 -10.71
C GLU A 38 3.92 0.10 -9.22
N LEU A 39 3.92 -1.10 -8.63
CA LEU A 39 4.40 -1.31 -7.26
C LEU A 39 5.89 -0.96 -7.15
N GLY A 40 6.67 -1.30 -8.17
CA GLY A 40 8.08 -0.92 -8.32
C GLY A 40 8.27 0.60 -8.41
N ILE A 41 7.48 1.29 -9.23
CA ILE A 41 7.53 2.77 -9.35
C ILE A 41 7.25 3.43 -7.99
N GLY A 42 6.18 3.02 -7.32
CA GLY A 42 5.85 3.50 -5.97
C GLY A 42 6.95 3.20 -4.96
N SER A 43 7.55 2.00 -5.03
CA SER A 43 8.67 1.59 -4.16
C SER A 43 9.92 2.44 -4.37
N PHE A 44 10.25 2.76 -5.63
CA PHE A 44 11.41 3.59 -5.96
C PHE A 44 11.28 4.98 -5.35
N PHE A 45 10.19 5.69 -5.65
CA PHE A 45 10.01 7.05 -5.14
C PHE A 45 9.86 7.08 -3.62
N ALA A 46 9.16 6.09 -3.04
CA ALA A 46 9.05 5.98 -1.59
C ALA A 46 10.40 5.81 -0.90
N SER A 47 11.21 4.85 -1.35
CA SER A 47 12.54 4.59 -0.78
C SER A 47 13.50 5.75 -1.05
N TRP A 48 13.49 6.31 -2.26
CA TRP A 48 14.30 7.48 -2.62
C TRP A 48 14.02 8.65 -1.67
N LEU A 49 12.76 9.09 -1.56
CA LEU A 49 12.40 10.26 -0.77
C LEU A 49 12.61 10.00 0.73
N LEU A 50 12.32 8.79 1.22
CA LEU A 50 12.59 8.43 2.62
C LEU A 50 14.08 8.62 2.98
N TRP A 51 15.00 8.18 2.12
CA TRP A 51 16.43 8.36 2.36
C TRP A 51 16.88 9.81 2.26
N VAL A 52 16.28 10.63 1.40
CA VAL A 52 16.53 12.08 1.39
C VAL A 52 16.14 12.68 2.75
N GLY A 53 14.95 12.36 3.26
CA GLY A 53 14.52 12.85 4.58
C GLY A 53 15.44 12.40 5.72
N LEU A 54 15.87 11.12 5.73
CA LEU A 54 16.84 10.60 6.72
C LEU A 54 18.22 11.27 6.59
N GLY A 55 18.68 11.48 5.36
CA GLY A 55 19.91 12.21 5.05
C GLY A 55 19.90 13.63 5.61
N ALA A 56 18.76 14.32 5.53
CA ALA A 56 18.59 15.67 6.08
C ALA A 56 18.71 15.69 7.61
N VAL A 57 18.10 14.72 8.30
CA VAL A 57 18.22 14.56 9.76
C VAL A 57 19.68 14.30 10.17
N VAL A 58 20.37 13.40 9.49
CA VAL A 58 21.79 13.14 9.75
C VAL A 58 22.65 14.36 9.41
N GLY A 59 22.31 15.10 8.36
CA GLY A 59 22.98 16.35 8.02
C GLY A 59 22.90 17.38 9.15
N ARG A 60 21.75 17.50 9.83
CA ARG A 60 21.62 18.36 11.00
C ARG A 60 22.56 17.90 12.11
N TRP A 61 22.61 16.61 12.40
CA TRP A 61 23.55 16.06 13.39
C TRP A 61 25.02 16.32 13.00
N ALA A 62 25.36 16.13 11.72
CA ALA A 62 26.70 16.33 11.17
C ALA A 62 27.13 17.81 11.26
N THR A 63 26.21 18.77 11.15
CA THR A 63 26.58 20.18 11.36
C THR A 63 27.10 20.46 12.78
N GLY A 64 26.62 19.77 13.80
CA GLY A 64 27.10 19.93 15.18
C GLY A 64 28.44 19.24 15.43
N ARG A 65 28.57 17.96 15.04
CA ARG A 65 29.71 17.10 15.42
C ARG A 65 30.79 16.93 14.35
N LEU A 66 30.46 17.14 13.08
CA LEU A 66 31.34 16.97 11.93
C LEU A 66 31.46 18.29 11.14
N SER A 67 31.80 19.39 11.83
CA SER A 67 31.89 20.73 11.22
C SER A 67 32.79 20.77 9.99
N GLY A 68 33.83 19.93 9.96
CA GLY A 68 34.76 19.75 8.84
C GLY A 68 34.06 19.46 7.49
N LEU A 69 32.90 18.80 7.49
CA LEU A 69 32.12 18.54 6.28
C LEU A 69 31.47 19.81 5.72
N THR A 70 31.01 20.71 6.59
CA THR A 70 30.50 22.03 6.18
C THR A 70 31.66 22.96 5.79
N GLU A 71 32.79 22.88 6.49
CA GLU A 71 33.98 23.68 6.23
C GLU A 71 34.70 23.30 4.93
N ARG A 72 34.44 22.12 4.36
CA ARG A 72 34.99 21.66 3.08
C ARG A 72 33.88 21.29 2.11
N PHE A 73 32.77 22.02 2.16
CA PHE A 73 31.54 21.71 1.41
C PHE A 73 31.77 21.46 -0.08
N GLU A 74 32.71 22.16 -0.72
CA GLU A 74 33.07 21.98 -2.12
C GLU A 74 33.59 20.56 -2.41
N LEU A 75 34.37 19.97 -1.50
CA LEU A 75 34.81 18.58 -1.60
C LEU A 75 33.71 17.61 -1.16
N THR A 76 32.97 17.95 -0.11
CA THR A 76 31.83 17.16 0.38
C THR A 76 30.76 16.98 -0.70
N ALA A 77 30.53 17.99 -1.54
CA ALA A 77 29.62 17.92 -2.68
C ALA A 77 29.97 16.80 -3.67
N LEU A 78 31.24 16.40 -3.77
CA LEU A 78 31.69 15.32 -4.65
C LEU A 78 31.38 13.92 -4.11
N LEU A 79 30.82 13.78 -2.90
CA LEU A 79 30.29 12.50 -2.39
C LEU A 79 29.21 11.91 -3.28
N TYR A 80 28.56 12.72 -4.12
CA TYR A 80 27.63 12.26 -5.14
C TYR A 80 28.26 11.28 -6.15
N LEU A 81 29.55 11.42 -6.48
CA LEU A 81 30.22 10.56 -7.47
C LEU A 81 30.35 9.10 -6.98
N PRO A 82 30.97 8.82 -5.81
CA PRO A 82 31.01 7.46 -5.30
C PRO A 82 29.62 6.93 -4.91
N ALA A 83 28.71 7.78 -4.46
CA ALA A 83 27.33 7.38 -4.17
C ALA A 83 26.59 6.90 -5.44
N PHE A 84 26.79 7.55 -6.59
CA PHE A 84 26.19 7.13 -7.86
C PHE A 84 26.72 5.76 -8.28
N ALA A 85 28.04 5.60 -8.27
CA ALA A 85 28.68 4.33 -8.64
C ALA A 85 28.23 3.18 -7.72
N LEU A 86 28.15 3.42 -6.40
CA LEU A 86 27.67 2.43 -5.44
C LEU A 86 26.21 2.04 -5.71
N GLN A 87 25.33 3.02 -5.89
CA GLN A 87 23.91 2.74 -6.17
C GLN A 87 23.71 2.01 -7.50
N HIS A 88 24.45 2.39 -8.55
CA HIS A 88 24.45 1.70 -9.84
C HIS A 88 24.82 0.22 -9.69
N GLU A 89 25.91 -0.08 -8.96
CA GLU A 89 26.34 -1.45 -8.71
C GLU A 89 25.33 -2.23 -7.84
N LEU A 90 24.72 -1.60 -6.83
CA LEU A 90 23.67 -2.23 -6.02
C LEU A 90 22.44 -2.61 -6.85
N LEU A 91 22.02 -1.76 -7.80
CA LEU A 91 20.92 -2.07 -8.72
C LEU A 91 21.29 -3.20 -9.69
N LEU A 92 22.52 -3.22 -10.19
CA LEU A 92 23.02 -4.34 -11.01
C LEU A 92 23.09 -5.66 -10.21
N ALA A 93 23.33 -5.60 -8.90
CA ALA A 93 23.38 -6.74 -8.00
C ALA A 93 22.03 -7.07 -7.31
N ALA A 94 20.94 -6.33 -7.57
CA ALA A 94 19.71 -6.43 -6.78
C ALA A 94 19.12 -7.86 -6.67
N ARG A 95 19.18 -8.65 -7.76
CA ARG A 95 18.70 -10.04 -7.77
C ARG A 95 19.63 -10.99 -7.03
N SER A 96 20.95 -10.84 -7.18
CA SER A 96 21.91 -11.67 -6.44
C SER A 96 21.89 -11.37 -4.94
N LEU A 97 21.73 -10.09 -4.57
CA LEU A 97 21.57 -9.65 -3.18
C LEU A 97 20.32 -10.21 -2.50
N SER A 98 19.26 -10.51 -3.27
CA SER A 98 18.00 -11.07 -2.75
C SER A 98 17.89 -12.59 -2.91
N GLY A 99 18.90 -13.24 -3.49
CA GLY A 99 18.87 -14.67 -3.81
C GLY A 99 17.72 -15.06 -4.75
N VAL A 100 17.27 -14.13 -5.60
CA VAL A 100 16.17 -14.35 -6.56
C VAL A 100 16.75 -14.83 -7.88
N SER A 101 16.31 -15.99 -8.34
CA SER A 101 16.76 -16.55 -9.63
C SER A 101 16.27 -15.69 -10.80
N ALA A 102 16.97 -15.74 -11.93
CA ALA A 102 16.64 -14.88 -13.07
C ALA A 102 15.29 -15.19 -13.72
N TYR A 103 14.81 -16.43 -13.61
CA TYR A 103 13.51 -16.89 -14.12
C TYR A 103 12.36 -16.77 -13.11
N GLU A 104 12.64 -16.37 -11.88
CA GLU A 104 11.63 -16.21 -10.83
C GLU A 104 11.05 -14.79 -10.88
N VAL A 105 9.75 -14.59 -10.64
CA VAL A 105 9.21 -13.23 -10.50
C VAL A 105 9.75 -12.61 -9.22
N PHE A 106 10.25 -11.36 -9.27
CA PHE A 106 10.82 -10.72 -8.08
C PHE A 106 9.78 -10.62 -6.94
N PRO A 107 9.98 -11.32 -5.80
CA PRO A 107 9.00 -11.28 -4.72
C PRO A 107 8.85 -9.88 -4.13
N PHE A 108 7.61 -9.38 -4.03
CA PHE A 108 7.35 -7.99 -3.64
C PHE A 108 8.01 -7.56 -2.32
N GLY A 109 7.94 -8.40 -1.28
CA GLY A 109 8.59 -8.10 0.00
C GLY A 109 10.11 -7.97 -0.10
N ARG A 110 10.75 -8.82 -0.92
CA ARG A 110 12.19 -8.73 -1.19
C ARG A 110 12.52 -7.53 -2.09
N MET A 111 11.68 -7.24 -3.09
CA MET A 111 11.81 -6.09 -3.96
C MET A 111 11.84 -4.80 -3.14
N PHE A 112 10.88 -4.63 -2.23
CA PHE A 112 10.82 -3.44 -1.40
C PHE A 112 12.03 -3.35 -0.46
N ALA A 113 12.44 -4.44 0.20
CA ALA A 113 13.61 -4.46 1.06
C ALA A 113 14.91 -4.11 0.31
N VAL A 114 15.15 -4.71 -0.86
CA VAL A 114 16.31 -4.39 -1.68
C VAL A 114 16.22 -2.98 -2.27
N SER A 115 15.02 -2.49 -2.62
CA SER A 115 14.84 -1.12 -3.10
C SER A 115 15.27 -0.09 -2.04
N LEU A 116 14.95 -0.34 -0.76
CA LEU A 116 15.42 0.50 0.34
C LEU A 116 16.95 0.51 0.41
N ILE A 117 17.61 -0.64 0.29
CA ILE A 117 19.08 -0.70 0.35
C ILE A 117 19.71 -0.04 -0.89
N ALA A 118 19.23 -0.39 -2.08
CA ALA A 118 19.79 0.05 -3.34
C ALA A 118 19.65 1.56 -3.54
N ASN A 119 18.52 2.17 -3.13
CA ASN A 119 18.31 3.60 -3.29
C ASN A 119 18.98 4.47 -2.22
N ALA A 120 19.55 3.89 -1.16
CA ALA A 120 20.15 4.66 -0.07
C ALA A 120 21.28 5.61 -0.50
N PRO A 121 22.29 5.22 -1.32
CA PRO A 121 23.53 6.00 -1.46
C PRO A 121 23.34 7.43 -1.99
N ILE A 122 22.69 7.61 -3.14
CA ILE A 122 22.48 8.96 -3.70
C ILE A 122 21.46 9.72 -2.88
N SER A 123 20.30 9.10 -2.59
CA SER A 123 19.20 9.77 -1.92
C SER A 123 19.59 10.28 -0.53
N PHE A 124 20.28 9.46 0.26
CA PHE A 124 20.80 9.88 1.56
C PHE A 124 21.80 11.04 1.44
N THR A 125 22.69 10.96 0.44
CA THR A 125 23.67 12.01 0.16
C THR A 125 22.99 13.32 -0.23
N THR A 126 21.89 13.28 -0.99
CA THR A 126 21.10 14.47 -1.34
C THR A 126 20.60 15.21 -0.11
N GLY A 127 19.91 14.52 0.80
CA GLY A 127 19.39 15.17 2.02
C GLY A 127 20.49 15.69 2.95
N LEU A 128 21.58 14.93 3.06
CA LEU A 128 22.77 15.33 3.80
C LEU A 128 23.35 16.63 3.25
N LEU A 129 23.59 16.68 1.93
CA LEU A 129 24.16 17.84 1.25
C LEU A 129 23.24 19.05 1.28
N PHE A 130 21.92 18.87 1.19
CA PHE A 130 20.95 19.97 1.31
C PHE A 130 21.06 20.68 2.66
N THR A 131 21.09 19.92 3.74
CA THR A 131 21.17 20.47 5.10
C THR A 131 22.51 21.17 5.35
N LEU A 132 23.61 20.58 4.86
CA LEU A 132 24.93 21.19 4.91
C LEU A 132 25.00 22.46 4.05
N ALA A 133 24.35 22.48 2.89
CA ALA A 133 24.25 23.64 2.01
C ALA A 133 23.50 24.79 2.69
N CYS A 134 22.41 24.50 3.42
CA CYS A 134 21.67 25.50 4.19
C CYS A 134 22.57 26.19 5.24
N ARG A 135 23.36 25.41 5.99
CA ARG A 135 24.35 25.97 6.93
C ARG A 135 25.46 26.74 6.22
N TRP A 136 25.99 26.18 5.13
CA TRP A 136 27.07 26.80 4.36
C TRP A 136 26.65 28.12 3.72
N ALA A 137 25.42 28.19 3.20
CA ALA A 137 24.81 29.41 2.67
C ALA A 137 24.58 30.45 3.78
N ALA A 138 24.18 30.01 4.98
CA ALA A 138 23.97 30.88 6.14
C ALA A 138 25.29 31.37 6.80
N SER A 139 26.42 30.68 6.57
CA SER A 139 27.70 31.04 7.20
C SER A 139 28.22 32.41 6.75
N LYS A 140 28.48 33.32 7.72
CA LYS A 140 29.18 34.60 7.50
C LYS A 140 30.65 34.34 7.12
N PRO A 141 31.30 35.21 6.31
CA PRO A 141 32.70 35.02 5.92
C PRO A 141 33.65 35.04 7.14
N LEU A 142 34.66 34.17 7.15
CA LEU A 142 35.77 34.20 8.10
C LEU A 142 36.48 35.57 8.03
N GLY A 143 36.37 36.39 9.09
CA GLY A 143 37.16 37.63 9.25
C GLY A 143 36.39 38.92 9.59
N VAL A 144 35.05 38.90 9.68
CA VAL A 144 34.26 40.08 10.10
C VAL A 144 33.86 39.92 11.56
N LYS A 145 34.47 40.72 12.46
CA LYS A 145 34.01 40.86 13.86
C LYS A 145 32.68 41.61 13.89
N GLU A 146 31.83 41.26 14.86
CA GLU A 146 30.58 41.95 15.15
C GLU A 146 30.85 43.44 15.37
N ALA A 147 30.25 44.29 14.53
CA ALA A 147 29.93 45.64 14.95
C ALA A 147 28.64 45.49 15.79
N GLU A 148 28.75 45.71 17.10
CA GLU A 148 27.59 45.82 17.98
C GLU A 148 26.65 46.89 17.42
N GLY A 149 25.44 46.49 17.00
CA GLY A 149 24.38 47.42 16.59
C GLY A 149 23.78 47.24 15.20
N GLU A 150 24.34 46.40 14.31
CA GLU A 150 23.64 46.06 13.06
C GLU A 150 22.61 44.95 13.31
N THR A 151 21.35 45.35 13.40
CA THR A 151 20.20 44.43 13.43
C THR A 151 20.22 43.48 12.23
N ILE A 152 19.76 42.24 12.46
CA ILE A 152 19.65 41.12 11.51
C ILE A 152 18.55 41.40 10.45
N GLU A 153 18.45 42.65 9.96
CA GLU A 153 17.27 43.16 9.26
C GLU A 153 17.39 43.26 7.73
N SER A 154 18.49 42.80 7.11
CA SER A 154 18.59 42.75 5.64
C SER A 154 18.62 41.33 5.08
N ALA A 155 17.43 40.73 5.04
CA ALA A 155 16.91 39.84 4.02
C ALA A 155 17.84 38.77 3.40
N GLY A 156 17.63 37.53 3.82
CA GLY A 156 17.84 36.40 2.93
C GLY A 156 17.61 35.08 3.63
N LEU A 157 16.36 34.59 3.64
CA LEU A 157 15.98 33.22 4.01
C LEU A 157 16.95 32.23 3.32
N PRO A 158 18.01 31.76 4.01
CA PRO A 158 19.10 31.04 3.35
C PRO A 158 18.60 29.67 2.89
N VAL A 159 17.74 29.05 3.69
CA VAL A 159 17.05 27.80 3.39
C VAL A 159 16.22 27.91 2.11
N ALA A 160 15.42 28.98 1.97
CA ALA A 160 14.64 29.21 0.76
C ALA A 160 15.52 29.49 -0.48
N LEU A 161 16.68 30.14 -0.32
CA LEU A 161 17.64 30.32 -1.42
C LEU A 161 18.24 29.01 -1.89
N VAL A 162 18.64 28.13 -0.96
CA VAL A 162 19.20 26.81 -1.32
C VAL A 162 18.17 26.01 -2.12
N TYR A 163 16.93 25.92 -1.61
CA TYR A 163 15.83 25.22 -2.28
C TYR A 163 15.57 25.74 -3.70
N ILE A 164 15.47 27.07 -3.89
CA ILE A 164 15.23 27.68 -5.21
C ILE A 164 16.37 27.38 -6.19
N LEU A 165 17.63 27.47 -5.75
CA LEU A 165 18.77 27.24 -6.65
C LEU A 165 18.93 25.76 -7.00
N GLU A 166 18.71 24.87 -6.04
CA GLU A 166 18.75 23.43 -6.26
C GLU A 166 17.63 23.00 -7.21
N THR A 167 16.38 23.41 -6.97
CA THR A 167 15.23 23.07 -7.84
C THR A 167 15.44 23.58 -9.28
N PHE A 168 16.04 24.76 -9.46
CA PHE A 168 16.42 25.25 -10.78
C PHE A 168 17.53 24.40 -11.45
N GLY A 169 18.54 24.00 -10.66
CA GLY A 169 19.56 23.06 -11.11
C GLY A 169 18.96 21.72 -11.56
N SER A 170 18.04 21.18 -10.76
CA SER A 170 17.29 19.96 -11.06
C SER A 170 16.52 20.10 -12.38
N PHE A 171 15.76 21.18 -12.58
CA PHE A 171 15.10 21.47 -13.86
C PHE A 171 16.05 21.37 -15.06
N ILE A 172 17.21 22.03 -15.00
CA ILE A 172 18.20 21.98 -16.08
C ILE A 172 18.71 20.54 -16.28
N GLY A 173 18.98 19.82 -15.19
CA GLY A 173 19.45 18.43 -15.22
C GLY A 173 18.47 17.48 -15.91
N GLY A 174 17.19 17.53 -15.52
CA GLY A 174 16.14 16.67 -16.08
C GLY A 174 15.84 16.93 -17.56
N LEU A 175 15.87 18.21 -17.96
CA LEU A 175 15.72 18.59 -19.36
C LEU A 175 16.90 18.05 -20.20
N LEU A 176 18.13 18.24 -19.73
CA LEU A 176 19.33 17.84 -20.48
C LEU A 176 19.50 16.32 -20.54
N VAL A 177 19.26 15.57 -19.46
CA VAL A 177 19.31 14.09 -19.51
C VAL A 177 18.29 13.54 -20.49
N THR A 178 17.07 14.09 -20.53
CA THR A 178 16.05 13.64 -21.48
C THR A 178 16.50 13.87 -22.92
N VAL A 179 17.05 15.05 -23.21
CA VAL A 179 17.57 15.40 -24.53
C VAL A 179 18.76 14.53 -24.94
N TRP A 180 19.66 14.21 -24.00
CA TRP A 180 20.80 13.34 -24.27
C TRP A 180 20.40 11.88 -24.48
N LEU A 181 19.44 11.37 -23.70
CA LEU A 181 18.88 10.03 -23.89
C LEU A 181 18.13 9.91 -25.23
N ALA A 182 17.36 10.94 -25.60
CA ALA A 182 16.68 10.98 -26.90
C ALA A 182 17.66 10.99 -28.09
N ARG A 183 18.89 11.47 -27.88
CA ARG A 183 19.99 11.41 -28.86
C ARG A 183 20.78 10.10 -28.81
N GLY A 184 20.39 9.13 -27.99
CA GLY A 184 21.03 7.82 -27.89
C GLY A 184 22.35 7.80 -27.11
N LEU A 185 22.63 8.81 -26.27
CA LEU A 185 23.82 8.77 -25.41
C LEU A 185 23.64 7.70 -24.31
N PRO A 186 24.68 6.88 -24.02
CA PRO A 186 24.64 5.93 -22.91
C PRO A 186 24.45 6.61 -21.55
N ALA A 187 23.71 5.96 -20.66
CA ALA A 187 23.43 6.46 -19.30
C ALA A 187 24.72 6.75 -18.52
N GLU A 188 25.67 5.83 -18.57
CA GLU A 188 26.94 5.94 -17.86
C GLU A 188 27.79 7.13 -18.34
N ARG A 189 27.74 7.44 -19.65
CA ARG A 189 28.41 8.63 -20.20
C ARG A 189 27.77 9.91 -19.68
N ILE A 190 26.44 9.95 -19.61
CA ILE A 190 25.71 11.11 -19.07
C ILE A 190 26.07 11.33 -17.60
N ALA A 191 26.18 10.26 -16.80
CA ALA A 191 26.60 10.34 -15.40
C ALA A 191 28.01 10.93 -15.23
N LEU A 192 28.96 10.52 -16.09
CA LEU A 192 30.32 11.09 -16.10
C LEU A 192 30.33 12.58 -16.48
N VAL A 193 29.53 12.99 -17.46
CA VAL A 193 29.36 14.41 -17.83
C VAL A 193 28.78 15.21 -16.67
N ALA A 194 27.74 14.68 -16.01
CA ALA A 194 27.14 15.33 -14.84
C ALA A 194 28.15 15.48 -13.70
N GLY A 195 28.95 14.43 -13.45
CA GLY A 195 30.03 14.46 -12.47
C GLY A 195 31.12 15.47 -12.79
N LEU A 196 31.48 15.63 -14.07
CA LEU A 196 32.43 16.64 -14.51
C LEU A 196 31.89 18.05 -14.23
N VAL A 197 30.64 18.34 -14.58
CA VAL A 197 29.99 19.63 -14.32
C VAL A 197 29.99 19.95 -12.83
N LEU A 198 29.62 19.00 -11.98
CA LEU A 198 29.64 19.17 -10.52
C LEU A 198 31.07 19.41 -9.99
N SER A 199 32.07 18.68 -10.49
CA SER A 199 33.48 18.82 -10.09
C SER A 199 34.05 20.17 -10.52
N VAL A 200 33.69 20.66 -11.70
CA VAL A 200 34.05 22.01 -12.16
C VAL A 200 33.38 23.07 -11.29
N ALA A 201 32.09 22.93 -10.97
CA ALA A 201 31.39 23.85 -10.07
C ALA A 201 32.04 23.90 -8.67
N ALA A 202 32.44 22.74 -8.13
CA ALA A 202 33.18 22.65 -6.87
C ALA A 202 34.57 23.31 -6.95
N THR A 203 35.28 23.13 -8.06
CA THR A 203 36.60 23.74 -8.30
C THR A 203 36.48 25.26 -8.39
N VAL A 204 35.53 25.77 -9.18
CA VAL A 204 35.24 27.21 -9.28
C VAL A 204 34.83 27.76 -7.92
N GLY A 205 33.99 27.04 -7.17
CA GLY A 205 33.60 27.36 -5.81
C GLY A 205 34.79 27.53 -4.86
N ALA A 206 35.73 26.58 -4.88
CA ALA A 206 36.93 26.60 -4.06
C ALA A 206 37.88 27.75 -4.45
N LEU A 207 38.10 27.98 -5.76
CA LEU A 207 38.94 29.05 -6.28
C LEU A 207 38.40 30.43 -5.91
N THR A 208 37.14 30.70 -6.25
CA THR A 208 36.57 32.04 -6.15
C THR A 208 36.02 32.35 -4.75
N GLY A 209 35.53 31.35 -4.01
CA GLY A 209 34.98 31.50 -2.67
C GLY A 209 36.03 31.66 -1.57
N ARG A 210 37.25 31.14 -1.79
CA ARG A 210 38.29 31.07 -0.74
C ARG A 210 39.64 31.70 -1.11
N LEU A 211 40.10 31.66 -2.37
CA LEU A 211 41.37 32.29 -2.75
C LEU A 211 41.23 33.79 -3.00
N VAL A 212 40.19 34.23 -3.70
CA VAL A 212 39.96 35.66 -4.00
C VAL A 212 39.91 36.53 -2.73
N PRO A 213 39.18 36.16 -1.65
CA PRO A 213 39.20 36.93 -0.41
C PRO A 213 40.58 37.01 0.25
N VAL A 214 41.41 35.96 0.11
CA VAL A 214 42.76 35.95 0.67
C VAL A 214 43.68 36.90 -0.09
N PHE A 215 43.54 36.97 -1.42
CA PHE A 215 44.25 37.95 -2.23
C PHE A 215 43.78 39.39 -1.97
N ASP A 216 42.48 39.62 -1.81
CA ASP A 216 41.92 40.94 -1.46
C ASP A 216 42.38 41.40 -0.08
N ASP A 217 42.40 40.51 0.92
CA ASP A 217 42.86 40.79 2.30
C ASP A 217 44.38 41.04 2.33
N TRP A 218 45.15 40.26 1.55
CA TRP A 218 46.60 40.46 1.36
C TRP A 218 46.94 41.80 0.70
N ARG A 219 46.06 42.32 -0.17
CA ARG A 219 46.22 43.60 -0.88
C ARG A 219 45.77 44.80 -0.04
N SER A 220 44.81 44.61 0.87
CA SER A 220 44.15 45.70 1.60
C SER A 220 44.61 45.88 3.04
N ARG A 221 45.19 44.87 3.68
CA ARG A 221 45.66 44.93 5.08
C ARG A 221 46.98 44.18 5.23
N GLY A 222 47.97 44.82 5.86
CA GLY A 222 49.21 44.18 6.33
C GLY A 222 48.99 43.18 7.47
N ALA A 223 47.97 42.32 7.38
CA ALA A 223 47.70 41.26 8.32
C ALA A 223 48.79 40.17 8.22
N GLY A 224 49.06 39.49 9.35
CA GLY A 224 50.16 38.54 9.50
C GLY A 224 50.32 37.58 8.31
N ARG A 225 51.44 37.73 7.58
CA ARG A 225 51.75 36.99 6.34
C ARG A 225 51.61 35.47 6.49
N SER A 226 51.82 34.92 7.69
CA SER A 226 51.74 33.48 7.96
C SER A 226 50.30 32.92 7.97
N GLU A 227 49.33 33.65 8.53
CA GLU A 227 47.94 33.21 8.64
C GLU A 227 47.23 33.28 7.28
N ALA A 228 47.45 34.36 6.53
CA ALA A 228 46.95 34.52 5.16
C ALA A 228 47.55 33.46 4.22
N ALA A 229 48.86 33.17 4.34
CA ALA A 229 49.50 32.11 3.56
C ALA A 229 48.94 30.71 3.90
N ARG A 230 48.66 30.41 5.18
CA ARG A 230 47.99 29.16 5.58
C ARG A 230 46.58 29.02 5.03
N ARG A 231 45.82 30.11 4.93
CA ARG A 231 44.48 30.11 4.31
C ARG A 231 44.56 29.95 2.79
N ALA A 232 45.49 30.64 2.12
CA ALA A 232 45.74 30.50 0.69
C ALA A 232 46.13 29.06 0.33
N THR A 233 47.07 28.46 1.06
CA THR A 233 47.53 27.08 0.82
C THR A 233 46.40 26.06 1.01
N ARG A 234 45.59 26.17 2.07
CA ARG A 234 44.41 25.31 2.27
C ARG A 234 43.37 25.46 1.15
N ALA A 235 43.13 26.67 0.67
CA ALA A 235 42.20 26.93 -0.41
C ALA A 235 42.71 26.42 -1.77
N ALA A 236 44.01 26.59 -2.04
CA ALA A 236 44.67 26.04 -3.23
C ALA A 236 44.70 24.50 -3.22
N ALA A 237 44.96 23.88 -2.06
CA ALA A 237 44.90 22.44 -1.91
C ALA A 237 43.49 21.88 -2.17
N LEU A 238 42.45 22.56 -1.65
CA LEU A 238 41.06 22.18 -1.90
C LEU A 238 40.68 22.31 -3.39
N ALA A 239 41.04 23.43 -4.02
CA ALA A 239 40.82 23.65 -5.45
C ALA A 239 41.61 22.68 -6.33
N GLY A 240 42.84 22.34 -5.94
CA GLY A 240 43.65 21.32 -6.59
C GLY A 240 43.04 19.93 -6.49
N ALA A 241 42.50 19.56 -5.32
CA ALA A 241 41.83 18.29 -5.11
C ALA A 241 40.55 18.15 -5.95
N THR A 242 39.66 19.15 -5.93
CA THR A 242 38.43 19.13 -6.75
C THR A 242 38.75 19.23 -8.24
N GLY A 243 39.76 20.02 -8.62
CA GLY A 243 40.24 20.15 -9.99
C GLY A 243 40.86 18.86 -10.54
N LEU A 244 41.56 18.07 -9.71
CA LEU A 244 42.10 16.77 -10.08
C LEU A 244 40.98 15.77 -10.39
N VAL A 245 39.88 15.78 -9.62
CA VAL A 245 38.70 14.96 -9.92
C VAL A 245 38.08 15.39 -11.25
N ALA A 246 37.93 16.69 -11.50
CA ALA A 246 37.42 17.19 -12.79
C ALA A 246 38.32 16.77 -13.97
N ALA A 247 39.64 16.89 -13.83
CA ALA A 247 40.59 16.46 -14.85
C ALA A 247 40.52 14.95 -15.11
N ALA A 248 40.43 14.14 -14.05
CA ALA A 248 40.27 12.68 -14.17
C ALA A 248 38.99 12.31 -14.93
N LEU A 249 37.85 12.95 -14.60
CA LEU A 249 36.58 12.72 -15.32
C LEU A 249 36.64 13.16 -16.78
N ALA A 250 37.32 14.27 -17.08
CA ALA A 250 37.52 14.73 -18.47
C ALA A 250 38.38 13.72 -19.27
N VAL A 251 39.44 13.18 -18.67
CA VAL A 251 40.26 12.12 -19.28
C VAL A 251 39.43 10.86 -19.51
N LEU A 252 38.63 10.42 -18.53
CA LEU A 252 37.74 9.25 -18.67
C LEU A 252 36.73 9.44 -19.82
N LEU A 253 36.16 10.62 -19.97
CA LEU A 253 35.28 10.94 -21.11
C LEU A 253 36.04 10.93 -22.44
N ALA A 254 37.25 11.48 -22.49
CA ALA A 254 38.08 11.54 -23.70
C ALA A 254 38.50 10.15 -24.20
N VAL A 255 38.77 9.20 -23.29
CA VAL A 255 39.15 7.81 -23.65
C VAL A 255 37.96 6.88 -23.93
N GLY A 256 36.72 7.40 -23.90
CA GLY A 256 35.51 6.62 -24.14
C GLY A 256 35.17 5.63 -23.01
N ALA A 257 35.51 5.98 -21.76
CA ALA A 257 35.23 5.12 -20.61
C ALA A 257 33.73 4.92 -20.38
N GLY A 258 32.89 5.91 -20.73
CA GLY A 258 31.43 5.82 -20.60
C GLY A 258 30.83 4.71 -21.47
N GLU A 259 31.27 4.59 -22.73
CA GLU A 259 30.83 3.54 -23.64
C GLU A 259 31.31 2.15 -23.19
N ARG A 260 32.55 2.06 -22.69
CA ARG A 260 33.10 0.81 -22.14
C ARG A 260 32.33 0.37 -20.90
N TRP A 261 32.04 1.30 -19.98
CA TRP A 261 31.25 1.03 -18.79
C TRP A 261 29.85 0.54 -19.18
N SER A 262 29.17 1.23 -20.11
CA SER A 262 27.85 0.82 -20.58
C SER A 262 27.83 -0.59 -21.18
N ARG A 263 28.84 -0.94 -21.98
CA ARG A 263 28.97 -2.30 -22.56
C ARG A 263 29.14 -3.37 -21.47
N VAL A 264 29.88 -3.08 -20.40
CA VAL A 264 30.03 -3.99 -19.25
C VAL A 264 28.71 -4.15 -18.49
N SER A 265 28.01 -3.05 -18.21
CA SER A 265 26.67 -3.08 -17.58
C SER A 265 25.70 -3.94 -18.39
N GLN A 266 25.62 -3.71 -19.70
CA GLN A 266 24.73 -4.45 -20.61
C GLN A 266 25.05 -5.94 -20.63
N LYS A 267 26.34 -6.31 -20.74
CA LYS A 267 26.77 -7.71 -20.71
C LYS A 267 26.40 -8.38 -19.39
N ARG A 268 26.57 -7.71 -18.25
CA ARG A 268 26.14 -8.24 -16.94
C ARG A 268 24.64 -8.46 -16.87
N THR A 269 23.83 -7.53 -17.39
CA THR A 269 22.37 -7.68 -17.46
C THR A 269 21.96 -8.84 -18.35
N TRP A 270 22.61 -9.03 -19.51
CA TRP A 270 22.41 -10.21 -20.37
C TRP A 270 22.73 -11.53 -19.65
N CYS A 271 23.88 -11.56 -18.95
CA CYS A 271 24.37 -12.73 -18.21
C CYS A 271 23.45 -13.21 -17.08
N ARG A 272 22.40 -12.44 -16.74
CA ARG A 272 21.38 -12.89 -15.79
C ARG A 272 20.57 -14.06 -16.35
N LEU A 273 20.24 -14.02 -17.65
CA LEU A 273 19.40 -15.04 -18.29
C LEU A 273 20.15 -15.91 -19.28
N LEU A 274 21.14 -15.35 -19.99
CA LEU A 274 21.78 -15.99 -21.13
C LEU A 274 23.31 -15.95 -21.03
N PRO A 275 24.04 -16.94 -21.57
CA PRO A 275 25.50 -16.99 -21.54
C PRO A 275 26.19 -15.73 -22.11
N PRO A 276 27.36 -15.34 -21.58
CA PRO A 276 28.09 -14.14 -22.00
C PRO A 276 28.57 -14.16 -23.45
N GLU A 277 28.82 -15.34 -24.01
CA GLU A 277 29.31 -15.59 -25.39
C GLU A 277 28.26 -15.20 -26.44
N GLU A 278 26.98 -15.26 -26.06
CA GLU A 278 25.84 -15.09 -26.96
C GLU A 278 25.43 -13.62 -27.15
N PHE A 279 25.94 -12.72 -26.29
CA PHE A 279 25.64 -11.29 -26.35
C PHE A 279 26.27 -10.64 -27.59
N ARG A 280 25.46 -9.97 -28.41
CA ARG A 280 25.94 -9.29 -29.63
C ARG A 280 25.87 -7.77 -29.53
N GLY A 281 24.89 -7.22 -28.84
CA GLY A 281 24.77 -5.77 -28.68
C GLY A 281 23.47 -5.34 -28.03
N ALA A 282 23.21 -4.03 -28.11
CA ALA A 282 22.01 -3.41 -27.58
C ALA A 282 21.55 -2.26 -28.47
N PHE A 283 20.26 -1.94 -28.41
CA PHE A 283 19.68 -0.71 -28.93
C PHE A 283 18.66 -0.15 -27.94
N THR A 284 18.36 1.14 -28.05
CA THR A 284 17.46 1.84 -27.13
C THR A 284 16.40 2.57 -27.93
N THR A 285 15.17 2.53 -27.45
CA THR A 285 14.03 3.30 -27.97
C THR A 285 13.56 4.29 -26.90
N ALA A 286 12.56 5.11 -27.24
CA ALA A 286 11.88 5.93 -26.23
C ALA A 286 11.18 5.11 -25.11
N GLN A 287 10.95 3.81 -25.31
CA GLN A 287 10.16 2.98 -24.39
C GLN A 287 11.02 2.07 -23.51
N ALA A 288 12.15 1.55 -24.01
CA ALA A 288 13.01 0.62 -23.29
C ALA A 288 14.42 0.51 -23.90
N GLN A 289 15.31 -0.18 -23.19
CA GLN A 289 16.56 -0.72 -23.74
C GLN A 289 16.38 -2.19 -24.07
N TYR A 290 16.85 -2.60 -25.26
CA TYR A 290 16.80 -3.96 -25.76
C TYR A 290 18.21 -4.50 -25.94
N LEU A 291 18.48 -5.65 -25.35
CA LEU A 291 19.72 -6.41 -25.51
C LEU A 291 19.47 -7.53 -26.51
N PHE A 292 20.39 -7.80 -27.42
CA PHE A 292 20.21 -8.87 -28.41
C PHE A 292 21.44 -9.77 -28.56
N GLY A 293 21.16 -11.01 -28.95
CA GLY A 293 22.16 -12.06 -29.09
C GLY A 293 21.69 -13.23 -29.95
N GLN A 294 22.51 -14.27 -30.03
CA GLN A 294 22.17 -15.52 -30.73
C GLN A 294 22.41 -16.72 -29.83
N ARG A 295 21.41 -17.60 -29.73
CA ARG A 295 21.44 -18.83 -28.95
C ARG A 295 20.84 -19.98 -29.74
N GLU A 296 21.56 -21.09 -29.86
CA GLU A 296 21.05 -22.34 -30.47
C GLU A 296 20.37 -22.14 -31.84
N GLY A 297 20.89 -21.21 -32.67
CA GLY A 297 20.33 -20.87 -33.97
C GLY A 297 19.12 -19.91 -33.95
N GLN A 298 18.67 -19.48 -32.77
CA GLN A 298 17.66 -18.45 -32.59
C GLN A 298 18.29 -17.08 -32.30
N PHE A 299 17.69 -16.03 -32.87
CA PHE A 299 17.95 -14.65 -32.49
C PHE A 299 17.07 -14.28 -31.30
N VAL A 300 17.69 -13.84 -30.21
CA VAL A 300 16.99 -13.55 -28.96
C VAL A 300 17.15 -12.08 -28.61
N VAL A 301 16.04 -11.44 -28.24
CA VAL A 301 16.01 -10.08 -27.73
C VAL A 301 15.46 -10.08 -26.31
N MET A 302 16.14 -9.38 -25.42
CA MET A 302 15.77 -9.21 -24.02
C MET A 302 15.46 -7.75 -23.70
N SER A 303 14.43 -7.52 -22.89
CA SER A 303 14.14 -6.24 -22.23
C SER A 303 13.42 -6.49 -20.91
N TRP A 304 13.44 -5.51 -20.00
CA TRP A 304 12.76 -5.60 -18.69
C TRP A 304 13.12 -6.84 -17.85
N GLY A 305 14.32 -7.39 -18.04
CA GLY A 305 14.76 -8.59 -17.33
C GLY A 305 14.19 -9.91 -17.87
N GLY A 306 13.51 -9.90 -19.03
CA GLY A 306 12.94 -11.09 -19.67
C GLY A 306 13.21 -11.16 -21.18
N VAL A 307 12.83 -12.27 -21.81
CA VAL A 307 12.89 -12.45 -23.27
C VAL A 307 11.68 -11.78 -23.93
N SER A 308 11.93 -10.88 -24.88
CA SER A 308 10.91 -10.14 -25.63
C SER A 308 10.63 -10.76 -27.00
N GLU A 309 11.66 -11.27 -27.68
CA GLU A 309 11.55 -11.98 -28.95
C GLU A 309 12.52 -13.16 -28.98
N ALA A 310 12.06 -14.27 -29.55
CA ALA A 310 12.88 -15.42 -29.91
C ALA A 310 12.50 -15.84 -31.33
N LEU A 311 13.46 -15.75 -32.26
CA LEU A 311 13.21 -15.91 -33.70
C LEU A 311 14.11 -17.00 -34.29
N PRO A 312 13.56 -18.03 -34.97
CA PRO A 312 12.14 -18.29 -35.17
C PRO A 312 11.49 -19.05 -33.99
N ASN A 313 10.30 -18.64 -33.57
CA ASN A 313 9.43 -19.39 -32.65
C ASN A 313 8.27 -20.01 -33.45
N THR A 314 8.54 -21.12 -34.15
CA THR A 314 7.58 -21.73 -35.06
C THR A 314 6.45 -22.44 -34.32
N GLU A 315 6.73 -23.22 -33.28
CA GLU A 315 5.71 -24.04 -32.63
C GLU A 315 4.53 -23.21 -32.09
N HIS A 316 4.83 -22.24 -31.22
CA HIS A 316 3.83 -21.35 -30.65
C HIS A 316 3.10 -20.53 -31.72
N ALA A 317 3.83 -20.01 -32.72
CA ALA A 317 3.21 -19.27 -33.82
C ALA A 317 2.21 -20.13 -34.62
N SER A 318 2.46 -21.43 -34.76
CA SER A 318 1.52 -22.34 -35.42
C SER A 318 0.24 -22.54 -34.64
N GLU A 319 0.35 -22.76 -33.33
CA GLU A 319 -0.80 -22.95 -32.46
C GLU A 319 -1.71 -21.72 -32.48
N VAL A 320 -1.13 -20.52 -32.39
CA VAL A 320 -1.88 -19.25 -32.44
C VAL A 320 -2.55 -19.03 -33.80
N ILE A 321 -1.92 -19.43 -34.90
CA ILE A 321 -2.52 -19.36 -36.23
C ILE A 321 -3.68 -20.35 -36.36
N ALA A 322 -3.50 -21.59 -35.87
CA ALA A 322 -4.52 -22.62 -35.91
C ALA A 322 -5.76 -22.21 -35.11
N LEU A 323 -5.58 -21.78 -33.85
CA LEU A 323 -6.71 -21.40 -32.99
C LEU A 323 -7.50 -20.21 -33.54
N SER A 324 -6.82 -19.28 -34.22
CA SER A 324 -7.43 -18.03 -34.68
C SER A 324 -8.07 -18.14 -36.07
N LEU A 325 -7.39 -18.77 -37.04
CA LEU A 325 -7.95 -18.98 -38.37
C LEU A 325 -9.08 -20.01 -38.38
N ALA A 326 -9.11 -20.97 -37.45
CA ALA A 326 -10.24 -21.88 -37.30
C ALA A 326 -11.57 -21.13 -37.01
N GLN A 327 -11.49 -19.97 -36.34
CA GLN A 327 -12.65 -19.12 -36.04
C GLN A 327 -13.07 -18.29 -37.26
N HIS A 328 -12.13 -17.90 -38.12
CA HIS A 328 -12.41 -17.17 -39.36
C HIS A 328 -11.59 -17.70 -40.56
N PRO A 329 -11.98 -18.83 -41.18
CA PRO A 329 -11.17 -19.50 -42.21
C PRO A 329 -10.92 -18.68 -43.48
N GLN A 330 -11.80 -17.70 -43.75
CA GLN A 330 -11.72 -16.82 -44.92
C GLN A 330 -10.94 -15.52 -44.65
N ALA A 331 -10.25 -15.40 -43.52
CA ALA A 331 -9.54 -14.16 -43.18
C ALA A 331 -8.41 -13.87 -44.19
N ARG A 332 -8.34 -12.63 -44.68
CA ARG A 332 -7.34 -12.19 -45.68
C ARG A 332 -6.47 -11.05 -45.17
N ARG A 333 -7.07 -10.16 -44.38
CA ARG A 333 -6.41 -8.99 -43.77
C ARG A 333 -6.30 -9.20 -42.27
N VAL A 334 -5.07 -9.37 -41.79
CA VAL A 334 -4.78 -9.70 -40.40
C VAL A 334 -3.98 -8.58 -39.74
N LEU A 335 -4.44 -8.14 -38.57
CA LEU A 335 -3.70 -7.26 -37.68
C LEU A 335 -3.15 -8.09 -36.52
N VAL A 336 -1.83 -8.02 -36.29
CA VAL A 336 -1.16 -8.68 -35.16
C VAL A 336 -0.53 -7.62 -34.27
N VAL A 337 -0.84 -7.66 -32.98
CA VAL A 337 -0.37 -6.69 -31.98
C VAL A 337 0.35 -7.40 -30.86
N GLY A 338 1.59 -7.00 -30.58
CA GLY A 338 2.35 -7.42 -29.40
C GLY A 338 3.78 -7.89 -29.67
N PRO A 339 4.56 -8.13 -28.60
CA PRO A 339 5.87 -8.79 -28.68
C PRO A 339 5.71 -10.27 -29.08
N GLY A 340 6.80 -10.93 -29.45
CA GLY A 340 6.79 -12.35 -29.86
C GLY A 340 6.07 -12.61 -31.19
N SER A 341 5.61 -11.58 -31.89
CA SER A 341 4.57 -11.69 -32.91
C SER A 341 5.11 -11.73 -34.33
N LEU A 342 6.39 -11.39 -34.54
CA LEU A 342 7.00 -11.45 -35.87
C LEU A 342 6.97 -12.89 -36.44
N SER A 343 7.19 -13.90 -35.59
CA SER A 343 7.06 -15.31 -36.01
C SER A 343 5.65 -15.66 -36.50
N ILE A 344 4.61 -15.11 -35.87
CA ILE A 344 3.21 -15.28 -36.29
C ILE A 344 3.00 -14.65 -37.68
N CYS A 345 3.45 -13.40 -37.86
CA CYS A 345 3.31 -12.67 -39.12
C CYS A 345 4.01 -13.38 -40.29
N LEU A 346 5.26 -13.82 -40.10
CA LEU A 346 6.03 -14.52 -41.14
C LEU A 346 5.43 -15.87 -41.51
N ARG A 347 4.81 -16.55 -40.54
CA ARG A 347 4.17 -17.85 -40.76
C ARG A 347 2.81 -17.69 -41.45
N LEU A 348 2.00 -16.70 -41.06
CA LEU A 348 0.74 -16.35 -41.72
C LEU A 348 0.94 -16.07 -43.21
N ARG A 349 2.03 -15.39 -43.58
CA ARG A 349 2.33 -15.06 -44.97
C ARG A 349 2.51 -16.29 -45.87
N ARG A 350 2.81 -17.47 -45.31
CA ARG A 350 2.92 -18.72 -46.08
C ARG A 350 1.56 -19.22 -46.59
N LEU A 351 0.46 -18.75 -46.03
CA LEU A 351 -0.88 -19.11 -46.48
C LEU A 351 -1.29 -18.23 -47.67
N PRO A 352 -1.73 -18.83 -48.80
CA PRO A 352 -1.97 -18.10 -50.04
C PRO A 352 -3.14 -17.11 -49.96
N GLN A 353 -4.09 -17.32 -49.04
CA GLN A 353 -5.25 -16.46 -48.84
C GLN A 353 -4.93 -15.16 -48.07
N ILE A 354 -3.79 -15.09 -47.40
CA ILE A 354 -3.41 -13.92 -46.59
C ILE A 354 -2.81 -12.86 -47.52
N GLU A 355 -3.59 -11.81 -47.76
CA GLU A 355 -3.26 -10.70 -48.66
C GLU A 355 -2.49 -9.60 -47.94
N ARG A 356 -2.86 -9.31 -46.68
CA ARG A 356 -2.33 -8.17 -45.91
C ARG A 356 -2.07 -8.56 -44.46
N ILE A 357 -0.86 -8.27 -43.99
CA ILE A 357 -0.47 -8.43 -42.59
C ILE A 357 0.05 -7.09 -42.09
N VAL A 358 -0.61 -6.55 -41.07
CA VAL A 358 -0.14 -5.37 -40.34
C VAL A 358 0.36 -5.84 -38.98
N TRP A 359 1.61 -5.51 -38.66
CA TRP A 359 2.19 -5.78 -37.36
C TRP A 359 2.40 -4.48 -36.60
N LEU A 360 1.84 -4.42 -35.40
CA LEU A 360 2.06 -3.33 -34.45
C LEU A 360 2.70 -3.87 -33.19
N HIS A 361 3.60 -3.07 -32.63
CA HIS A 361 4.24 -3.34 -31.36
C HIS A 361 3.92 -2.19 -30.39
N PRO A 362 3.71 -2.44 -29.08
CA PRO A 362 3.46 -1.38 -28.10
C PRO A 362 4.54 -0.29 -28.09
N ASP A 363 5.78 -0.68 -28.40
CA ASP A 363 6.87 0.22 -28.74
C ASP A 363 6.94 0.43 -30.27
N PRO A 364 6.58 1.62 -30.79
CA PRO A 364 6.49 1.87 -32.23
C PRO A 364 7.86 1.93 -32.94
N GLU A 365 8.94 2.22 -32.21
CA GLU A 365 10.30 2.28 -32.76
C GLU A 365 10.93 0.88 -32.85
N TYR A 366 10.49 -0.05 -31.99
CA TYR A 366 11.05 -1.38 -31.86
C TYR A 366 11.06 -2.20 -33.17
N PRO A 367 9.95 -2.33 -33.92
CA PRO A 367 9.96 -3.09 -35.18
C PRO A 367 11.01 -2.61 -36.18
N LYS A 368 11.19 -1.28 -36.31
CA LYS A 368 12.17 -0.71 -37.23
C LYS A 368 13.59 -1.03 -36.77
N ALA A 369 13.87 -0.93 -35.47
CA ALA A 369 15.17 -1.25 -34.90
C ALA A 369 15.50 -2.75 -35.02
N LEU A 370 14.52 -3.63 -34.78
CA LEU A 370 14.68 -5.09 -34.88
C LEU A 370 14.97 -5.55 -36.32
N LEU A 371 14.38 -4.88 -37.32
CA LEU A 371 14.51 -5.22 -38.74
C LEU A 371 15.75 -4.58 -39.41
N MET A 372 16.58 -3.81 -38.68
CA MET A 372 17.82 -3.23 -39.21
C MET A 372 18.94 -4.25 -39.49
N PRO A 373 19.18 -5.31 -38.69
CA PRO A 373 20.17 -6.33 -39.03
C PRO A 373 19.80 -7.03 -40.35
N ASP A 374 20.80 -7.32 -41.19
CA ASP A 374 20.59 -7.96 -42.49
C ASP A 374 19.81 -9.29 -42.41
N LEU A 375 19.87 -9.95 -41.25
CA LEU A 375 19.19 -11.20 -40.93
C LEU A 375 17.65 -11.15 -41.17
N PHE A 376 17.01 -10.00 -40.98
CA PHE A 376 15.54 -9.85 -41.08
C PHE A 376 15.09 -8.85 -42.16
N ARG A 377 16.00 -8.37 -43.00
CA ARG A 377 15.67 -7.43 -44.09
C ARG A 377 14.62 -7.98 -45.05
N ASN A 378 14.65 -9.29 -45.33
CA ASN A 378 13.66 -9.98 -46.17
C ASN A 378 12.30 -10.15 -45.46
N ALA A 379 12.31 -10.33 -44.13
CA ALA A 379 11.10 -10.37 -43.31
C ALA A 379 10.36 -9.01 -43.29
N ALA A 380 11.11 -7.90 -43.34
CA ALA A 380 10.57 -6.54 -43.41
C ALA A 380 9.76 -6.26 -44.68
N GLN A 381 10.05 -6.95 -45.79
CA GLN A 381 9.29 -6.81 -47.04
C GLN A 381 7.97 -7.60 -47.01
N ALA A 382 7.83 -8.58 -46.11
CA ALA A 382 6.70 -9.49 -46.04
C ALA A 382 5.56 -8.99 -45.13
N VAL A 383 5.80 -7.99 -44.29
CA VAL A 383 4.88 -7.50 -43.25
C VAL A 383 4.84 -5.98 -43.26
N THR A 384 3.65 -5.39 -43.13
CA THR A 384 3.52 -3.93 -43.00
C THR A 384 3.74 -3.50 -41.57
N VAL A 385 4.66 -2.56 -41.37
CA VAL A 385 5.01 -2.01 -40.07
C VAL A 385 4.83 -0.48 -40.11
N PRO A 386 3.66 0.04 -39.69
CA PRO A 386 3.35 1.48 -39.79
C PRO A 386 4.23 2.40 -38.93
N GLY A 387 4.91 1.86 -37.90
CA GLY A 387 5.75 2.65 -36.98
C GLY A 387 4.96 3.66 -36.13
N ARG A 388 3.69 3.36 -35.81
CA ARG A 388 2.80 4.19 -34.97
C ARG A 388 2.37 3.43 -33.73
N GLU A 389 2.03 4.15 -32.67
CA GLU A 389 1.46 3.56 -31.46
C GLU A 389 0.10 2.90 -31.75
N VAL A 390 -0.17 1.78 -31.10
CA VAL A 390 -1.32 0.89 -31.40
C VAL A 390 -2.66 1.63 -31.33
N ARG A 391 -2.98 2.30 -30.22
CA ARG A 391 -4.25 3.03 -30.06
C ARG A 391 -4.34 4.20 -31.02
N GLN A 392 -3.23 4.86 -31.33
CA GLN A 392 -3.19 5.92 -32.35
C GLN A 392 -3.52 5.36 -33.74
N TYR A 393 -2.86 4.28 -34.15
CA TYR A 393 -3.11 3.64 -35.44
C TYR A 393 -4.56 3.20 -35.58
N LEU A 394 -5.12 2.53 -34.57
CA LEU A 394 -6.53 2.07 -34.60
C LEU A 394 -7.55 3.22 -34.66
N ARG A 395 -7.20 4.41 -34.16
CA ARG A 395 -8.07 5.61 -34.25
C ARG A 395 -8.06 6.23 -35.64
N GLU A 396 -6.91 6.22 -36.31
CA GLU A 396 -6.67 6.95 -37.55
C GLU A 396 -6.86 6.08 -38.80
N THR A 397 -6.69 4.76 -38.68
CA THR A 397 -6.68 3.86 -39.83
C THR A 397 -8.08 3.72 -40.45
N PRO A 398 -8.22 3.91 -41.78
CA PRO A 398 -9.44 3.57 -42.48
C PRO A 398 -9.54 2.06 -42.78
N GLU A 399 -8.45 1.31 -42.65
CA GLU A 399 -8.41 -0.12 -42.96
C GLU A 399 -9.37 -0.92 -42.06
N ARG A 400 -9.87 -2.04 -42.59
CA ARG A 400 -10.70 -3.01 -41.85
C ARG A 400 -10.02 -4.38 -41.89
N PHE A 401 -10.01 -5.07 -40.76
CA PHE A 401 -9.34 -6.35 -40.59
C PHE A 401 -10.35 -7.47 -40.36
N ASP A 402 -10.11 -8.62 -40.98
CA ASP A 402 -10.96 -9.80 -40.82
C ASP A 402 -10.57 -10.54 -39.52
N LEU A 403 -9.30 -10.42 -39.10
CA LEU A 403 -8.76 -11.01 -37.89
C LEU A 403 -7.82 -10.04 -37.17
N VAL A 404 -8.03 -9.83 -35.86
CA VAL A 404 -7.16 -9.05 -34.98
C VAL A 404 -6.62 -9.96 -33.87
N LEU A 405 -5.30 -10.11 -33.80
CA LEU A 405 -4.61 -10.91 -32.79
C LEU A 405 -3.92 -9.98 -31.79
N LEU A 406 -4.37 -9.99 -30.55
CA LEU A 406 -3.73 -9.30 -29.43
C LEU A 406 -2.87 -10.31 -28.65
N ASN A 407 -1.61 -10.45 -29.09
CA ASN A 407 -0.61 -11.27 -28.42
C ASN A 407 0.20 -10.43 -27.41
N LEU A 408 -0.50 -9.86 -26.44
CA LEU A 408 0.08 -8.98 -25.43
C LEU A 408 0.26 -9.72 -24.11
N PRO A 409 1.30 -9.39 -23.31
CA PRO A 409 1.41 -9.89 -21.95
C PRO A 409 0.22 -9.44 -21.08
N ASP A 410 0.09 -10.07 -19.91
CA ASP A 410 -0.91 -9.67 -18.92
C ASP A 410 -0.78 -8.18 -18.54
N PRO A 411 -1.88 -7.52 -18.16
CA PRO A 411 -1.88 -6.10 -17.80
C PRO A 411 -1.23 -5.83 -16.44
N THR A 412 0.01 -6.26 -16.19
CA THR A 412 0.76 -6.06 -14.93
C THR A 412 1.26 -4.63 -14.74
N THR A 413 1.20 -3.81 -15.79
CA THR A 413 1.60 -2.39 -15.82
C THR A 413 0.50 -1.55 -16.44
N LEU A 414 0.51 -0.24 -16.19
CA LEU A 414 -0.47 0.66 -16.81
C LEU A 414 -0.36 0.75 -18.33
N VAL A 415 0.88 0.64 -18.83
CA VAL A 415 1.15 0.60 -20.26
C VAL A 415 0.45 -0.61 -20.89
N LEU A 416 0.47 -1.78 -20.24
CA LEU A 416 -0.22 -2.96 -20.76
C LEU A 416 -1.73 -2.93 -20.50
N ASN A 417 -2.17 -2.37 -19.37
CA ASN A 417 -3.59 -2.23 -19.04
C ASN A 417 -4.38 -1.46 -20.09
N ARG A 418 -3.74 -0.49 -20.76
CA ARG A 418 -4.35 0.28 -21.87
C ARG A 418 -4.85 -0.63 -23.02
N TYR A 419 -4.37 -1.85 -23.15
CA TYR A 419 -4.82 -2.79 -24.19
C TYR A 419 -5.89 -3.78 -23.69
N TRP A 420 -6.36 -3.60 -22.46
CA TRP A 420 -7.37 -4.43 -21.80
C TRP A 420 -8.59 -3.63 -21.34
N THR A 421 -8.78 -2.41 -21.82
CA THR A 421 -9.90 -1.54 -21.43
C THR A 421 -11.07 -1.58 -22.40
N ARG A 422 -12.27 -1.25 -21.91
CA ARG A 422 -13.47 -1.10 -22.75
C ARG A 422 -13.24 -0.15 -23.92
N GLU A 423 -12.55 0.96 -23.68
CA GLU A 423 -12.22 1.97 -24.67
C GLU A 423 -11.35 1.38 -25.79
N PHE A 424 -10.35 0.57 -25.43
CA PHE A 424 -9.49 -0.09 -26.41
C PHE A 424 -10.23 -1.14 -27.23
N PHE A 425 -11.02 -2.01 -26.60
CA PHE A 425 -11.83 -2.98 -27.35
C PHE A 425 -12.86 -2.31 -28.25
N THR A 426 -13.38 -1.15 -27.88
CA THR A 426 -14.24 -0.33 -28.74
C THR A 426 -13.49 0.18 -29.97
N LEU A 427 -12.21 0.58 -29.84
CA LEU A 427 -11.37 0.94 -30.98
C LEU A 427 -11.12 -0.26 -31.90
N VAL A 428 -10.77 -1.42 -31.32
CA VAL A 428 -10.56 -2.66 -32.10
C VAL A 428 -11.83 -3.01 -32.88
N LYS A 429 -12.99 -2.99 -32.21
CA LYS A 429 -14.30 -3.26 -32.81
C LYS A 429 -14.56 -2.40 -34.06
N ARG A 430 -14.24 -1.10 -34.02
CA ARG A 430 -14.42 -0.19 -35.17
C ARG A 430 -13.53 -0.53 -36.37
N THR A 431 -12.41 -1.22 -36.14
CA THR A 431 -11.47 -1.65 -37.18
C THR A 431 -11.73 -3.06 -37.69
N LEU A 432 -12.65 -3.82 -37.09
CA LEU A 432 -13.03 -5.14 -37.60
C LEU A 432 -13.95 -5.00 -38.82
N ALA A 433 -13.75 -5.85 -39.82
CA ALA A 433 -14.68 -6.05 -40.92
C ALA A 433 -15.96 -6.74 -40.42
N THR A 434 -17.03 -6.74 -41.23
CA THR A 434 -18.25 -7.48 -40.91
C THR A 434 -17.94 -8.97 -40.72
N GLY A 435 -18.28 -9.53 -39.56
CA GLY A 435 -17.94 -10.90 -39.20
C GLY A 435 -16.50 -11.11 -38.73
N GLY A 436 -15.71 -10.02 -38.62
CA GLY A 436 -14.33 -10.08 -38.16
C GLY A 436 -14.21 -10.59 -36.72
N VAL A 437 -13.04 -11.15 -36.41
CA VAL A 437 -12.78 -11.82 -35.13
C VAL A 437 -11.61 -11.14 -34.42
N LEU A 438 -11.79 -10.90 -33.12
CA LEU A 438 -10.74 -10.53 -32.18
C LEU A 438 -10.29 -11.78 -31.41
N CYS A 439 -8.98 -12.03 -31.32
CA CYS A 439 -8.40 -13.02 -30.41
C CYS A 439 -7.45 -12.31 -29.43
N ALA A 440 -7.70 -12.40 -28.13
CA ALA A 440 -6.91 -11.76 -27.08
C ALA A 440 -6.37 -12.77 -26.07
N ARG A 441 -5.05 -12.76 -25.84
CA ARG A 441 -4.34 -13.70 -24.95
C ARG A 441 -4.26 -13.19 -23.51
N MET A 442 -4.62 -14.01 -22.54
CA MET A 442 -4.41 -13.75 -21.11
C MET A 442 -3.88 -14.98 -20.39
N THR A 443 -3.29 -14.79 -19.20
CA THR A 443 -3.05 -15.91 -18.29
C THR A 443 -4.36 -16.55 -17.84
N GLY A 444 -4.42 -17.88 -17.96
CA GLY A 444 -5.52 -18.72 -17.51
C GLY A 444 -5.05 -19.89 -16.65
N ALA A 445 -5.93 -20.86 -16.43
CA ALA A 445 -5.55 -22.17 -15.91
C ALA A 445 -6.49 -23.24 -16.45
N ALA A 446 -5.94 -24.43 -16.73
CA ALA A 446 -6.71 -25.53 -17.31
C ALA A 446 -7.57 -26.30 -16.29
N ASN A 447 -7.11 -26.46 -15.04
CA ASN A 447 -7.70 -27.43 -14.09
C ASN A 447 -8.00 -26.86 -12.68
N PHE A 448 -7.35 -25.76 -12.28
CA PHE A 448 -7.56 -25.17 -10.95
C PHE A 448 -7.41 -23.65 -11.02
N MET A 449 -8.35 -22.91 -10.44
CA MET A 449 -8.31 -21.44 -10.41
C MET A 449 -8.43 -20.91 -8.98
N GLY A 450 -7.36 -20.26 -8.51
CA GLY A 450 -7.40 -19.43 -7.30
C GLY A 450 -8.23 -18.16 -7.51
N GLY A 451 -8.69 -17.56 -6.40
CA GLY A 451 -9.58 -16.40 -6.44
C GLY A 451 -9.03 -15.21 -7.24
N GLU A 452 -7.73 -14.92 -7.14
CA GLU A 452 -7.06 -13.84 -7.87
C GLU A 452 -7.12 -14.05 -9.40
N LEU A 453 -6.92 -15.29 -9.86
CA LEU A 453 -7.02 -15.64 -11.28
C LEU A 453 -8.46 -15.60 -11.78
N VAL A 454 -9.43 -16.00 -10.95
CA VAL A 454 -10.86 -15.87 -11.25
C VAL A 454 -11.26 -14.41 -11.41
N TYR A 455 -10.75 -13.51 -10.56
CA TYR A 455 -11.00 -12.08 -10.70
C TYR A 455 -10.39 -11.48 -11.96
N LEU A 456 -9.15 -11.85 -12.31
CA LEU A 456 -8.52 -11.41 -13.56
C LEU A 456 -9.33 -11.85 -14.79
N GLY A 457 -9.66 -13.15 -14.87
CA GLY A 457 -10.44 -13.70 -15.98
C GLY A 457 -11.86 -13.13 -16.04
N SER A 458 -12.57 -12.99 -14.92
CA SER A 458 -13.90 -12.38 -14.89
C SER A 458 -13.90 -10.90 -15.27
N SER A 459 -12.87 -10.14 -14.86
CA SER A 459 -12.67 -8.74 -15.30
C SER A 459 -12.46 -8.65 -16.81
N ALA A 460 -11.60 -9.51 -17.34
CA ALA A 460 -11.29 -9.51 -18.77
C ALA A 460 -12.50 -9.96 -19.62
N VAL A 461 -13.17 -11.06 -19.25
CA VAL A 461 -14.40 -11.53 -19.89
C VAL A 461 -15.47 -10.46 -19.86
N ARG A 462 -15.75 -9.86 -18.69
CA ARG A 462 -16.78 -8.81 -18.60
C ARG A 462 -16.44 -7.56 -19.39
N THR A 463 -15.17 -7.20 -19.47
CA THR A 463 -14.75 -6.03 -20.26
C THR A 463 -14.97 -6.29 -21.75
N VAL A 464 -14.62 -7.48 -22.25
CA VAL A 464 -14.86 -7.87 -23.65
C VAL A 464 -16.35 -8.01 -23.95
N GLU A 465 -17.12 -8.69 -23.10
CA GLU A 465 -18.59 -8.85 -23.22
C GLU A 465 -19.32 -7.50 -23.19
N SER A 466 -18.75 -6.46 -22.57
CA SER A 466 -19.33 -5.10 -22.60
C SER A 466 -19.23 -4.41 -23.97
N VAL A 467 -18.50 -4.98 -24.92
CA VAL A 467 -18.27 -4.45 -26.27
C VAL A 467 -18.71 -5.41 -27.36
N PHE A 468 -18.51 -6.72 -27.17
CA PHE A 468 -18.82 -7.78 -28.11
C PHE A 468 -19.93 -8.70 -27.56
N PRO A 469 -20.99 -8.97 -28.35
CA PRO A 469 -22.09 -9.82 -27.92
C PRO A 469 -21.73 -11.31 -27.84
N HIS A 470 -20.80 -11.78 -28.69
CA HIS A 470 -20.41 -13.19 -28.75
C HIS A 470 -18.95 -13.35 -28.34
N VAL A 471 -18.71 -14.20 -27.33
CA VAL A 471 -17.37 -14.51 -26.80
C VAL A 471 -17.23 -16.01 -26.58
N VAL A 472 -16.15 -16.59 -27.09
CA VAL A 472 -15.72 -17.98 -26.82
C VAL A 472 -14.31 -17.98 -26.23
N LEU A 473 -13.96 -19.06 -25.53
CA LEU A 473 -12.72 -19.18 -24.78
C LEU A 473 -11.95 -20.43 -25.23
N LYS A 474 -10.65 -20.28 -25.49
CA LYS A 474 -9.70 -21.39 -25.47
C LYS A 474 -9.07 -21.47 -24.07
N PRO A 475 -9.16 -22.61 -23.35
CA PRO A 475 -8.61 -22.75 -22.01
C PRO A 475 -7.13 -23.15 -22.06
N GLY A 476 -6.44 -22.98 -20.93
CA GLY A 476 -5.03 -23.34 -20.78
C GLY A 476 -4.29 -22.41 -19.82
N ASP A 477 -2.99 -22.62 -19.68
CA ASP A 477 -2.11 -21.66 -18.99
C ASP A 477 -2.12 -20.30 -19.70
N GLU A 478 -2.22 -20.35 -21.03
CA GLU A 478 -2.63 -19.23 -21.87
C GLU A 478 -4.07 -19.42 -22.35
N SER A 479 -4.96 -18.61 -21.79
CA SER A 479 -6.34 -18.52 -22.22
C SER A 479 -6.47 -17.50 -23.35
N TRP A 480 -7.25 -17.85 -24.39
CA TRP A 480 -7.56 -16.91 -25.47
C TRP A 480 -9.04 -16.59 -25.47
N LEU A 481 -9.37 -15.31 -25.28
CA LEU A 481 -10.71 -14.78 -25.49
C LEU A 481 -10.90 -14.43 -26.95
N ILE A 482 -11.92 -15.01 -27.55
CA ILE A 482 -12.24 -14.84 -28.96
C ILE A 482 -13.60 -14.17 -29.03
N ALA A 483 -13.68 -13.01 -29.69
CA ALA A 483 -14.86 -12.17 -29.68
C ALA A 483 -15.23 -11.67 -31.08
N SER A 484 -16.52 -11.55 -31.34
CA SER A 484 -17.07 -11.06 -32.63
C SER A 484 -18.44 -10.43 -32.43
N GLU A 485 -18.86 -9.61 -33.41
CA GLU A 485 -20.26 -9.21 -33.55
C GLU A 485 -21.11 -10.30 -34.21
N SER A 486 -20.49 -11.25 -34.90
CA SER A 486 -21.19 -12.38 -35.51
C SER A 486 -21.36 -13.53 -34.53
N ASP A 487 -22.43 -14.29 -34.73
CA ASP A 487 -22.78 -15.53 -34.03
C ASP A 487 -22.01 -16.76 -34.54
N ARG A 488 -21.10 -16.58 -35.51
CA ARG A 488 -20.34 -17.67 -36.17
C ARG A 488 -19.23 -18.27 -35.32
N LEU A 489 -18.94 -17.68 -34.16
CA LEU A 489 -17.93 -18.20 -33.23
C LEU A 489 -18.39 -19.55 -32.68
N THR A 490 -17.45 -20.48 -32.54
CA THR A 490 -17.74 -21.81 -32.01
C THR A 490 -16.65 -22.25 -31.05
N ALA A 491 -17.07 -22.98 -30.01
CA ALA A 491 -16.18 -23.67 -29.09
C ALA A 491 -16.10 -25.18 -29.40
N ALA A 492 -16.82 -25.65 -30.43
CA ALA A 492 -16.88 -27.06 -30.79
C ALA A 492 -15.57 -27.48 -31.50
N PRO A 493 -14.77 -28.39 -30.91
CA PRO A 493 -13.45 -28.71 -31.42
C PRO A 493 -13.48 -29.36 -32.81
N ALA A 494 -14.48 -30.23 -33.09
CA ALA A 494 -14.62 -30.89 -34.38
C ALA A 494 -14.92 -29.89 -35.52
N GLU A 495 -15.77 -28.91 -35.25
CA GLU A 495 -16.09 -27.86 -36.21
C GLU A 495 -14.87 -26.99 -36.51
N LEU A 496 -14.09 -26.62 -35.48
CA LEU A 496 -12.86 -25.86 -35.64
C LEU A 496 -11.80 -26.63 -36.43
N ARG A 497 -11.65 -27.93 -36.18
CA ARG A 497 -10.79 -28.83 -36.97
C ARG A 497 -11.16 -28.78 -38.45
N ASP A 498 -12.44 -28.96 -38.77
CA ASP A 498 -12.92 -29.02 -40.16
C ASP A 498 -12.75 -27.66 -40.87
N ARG A 499 -13.07 -26.57 -40.16
CA ARG A 499 -12.87 -25.19 -40.62
C ARG A 499 -11.39 -24.92 -40.94
N PHE A 500 -10.46 -25.37 -40.10
CA PHE A 500 -9.03 -25.19 -40.32
C PHE A 500 -8.48 -26.11 -41.41
N ALA A 501 -8.94 -27.36 -41.48
CA ALA A 501 -8.54 -28.32 -42.52
C ALA A 501 -8.91 -27.85 -43.94
N ALA A 502 -10.00 -27.08 -44.07
CA ALA A 502 -10.43 -26.50 -45.34
C ALA A 502 -9.47 -25.41 -45.90
N ILE A 503 -8.56 -24.88 -45.09
CA ILE A 503 -7.63 -23.82 -45.49
C ILE A 503 -6.46 -24.43 -46.28
N LYS A 504 -6.27 -23.96 -47.52
CA LYS A 504 -5.18 -24.43 -48.38
C LYS A 504 -3.81 -24.15 -47.75
N GLY A 505 -3.06 -25.21 -47.45
CA GLY A 505 -1.71 -25.14 -46.85
C GLY A 505 -1.69 -25.09 -45.32
N ALA A 506 -2.85 -25.05 -44.64
CA ALA A 506 -2.91 -25.00 -43.17
C ALA A 506 -2.37 -26.26 -42.49
N ALA A 507 -2.63 -27.45 -43.05
CA ALA A 507 -2.15 -28.71 -42.50
C ALA A 507 -0.61 -28.82 -42.46
N GLN A 508 0.11 -28.06 -43.30
CA GLN A 508 1.58 -27.99 -43.28
C GLN A 508 2.11 -27.05 -42.19
N LEU A 509 1.26 -26.15 -41.68
CA LEU A 509 1.59 -25.29 -40.55
C LEU A 509 1.33 -26.00 -39.23
N TYR A 510 0.13 -26.54 -39.06
CA TYR A 510 -0.31 -27.20 -37.84
C TYR A 510 -1.28 -28.34 -38.17
N PRO A 511 -1.17 -29.52 -37.53
CA PRO A 511 -2.09 -30.62 -37.78
C PRO A 511 -3.52 -30.24 -37.33
N PRO A 512 -4.55 -30.32 -38.19
CA PRO A 512 -5.91 -29.93 -37.83
C PRO A 512 -6.44 -30.66 -36.59
N ASP A 513 -6.12 -31.95 -36.42
CA ASP A 513 -6.53 -32.74 -35.25
C ASP A 513 -5.98 -32.20 -33.93
N GLY A 514 -4.89 -31.40 -33.96
CA GLY A 514 -4.36 -30.71 -32.80
C GLY A 514 -5.37 -29.75 -32.16
N LEU A 515 -6.30 -29.18 -32.93
CA LEU A 515 -7.36 -28.29 -32.41
C LEU A 515 -8.27 -28.99 -31.39
N MET A 516 -8.43 -30.32 -31.49
CA MET A 516 -9.19 -31.11 -30.52
C MET A 516 -8.58 -31.04 -29.12
N SER A 517 -7.26 -30.91 -29.03
CA SER A 517 -6.54 -30.78 -27.75
C SER A 517 -6.56 -29.35 -27.19
N LEU A 518 -6.76 -28.34 -28.05
CA LEU A 518 -6.79 -26.94 -27.65
C LEU A 518 -8.16 -26.52 -27.10
N TYR A 519 -9.25 -27.07 -27.65
CA TYR A 519 -10.64 -26.72 -27.29
C TYR A 519 -11.34 -27.86 -26.55
N VAL A 520 -10.86 -28.20 -25.35
CA VAL A 520 -11.48 -29.24 -24.49
C VAL A 520 -12.78 -28.70 -23.87
N PRO A 521 -13.97 -29.27 -24.18
CA PRO A 521 -15.26 -28.70 -23.77
C PRO A 521 -15.42 -28.53 -22.25
N ASP A 522 -15.07 -29.55 -21.48
CA ASP A 522 -15.20 -29.53 -20.01
C ASP A 522 -14.38 -28.41 -19.36
N ARG A 523 -13.18 -28.14 -19.90
CA ARG A 523 -12.30 -27.06 -19.42
C ARG A 523 -12.85 -25.68 -19.77
N ILE A 524 -13.43 -25.54 -20.96
CA ILE A 524 -14.09 -24.30 -21.39
C ILE A 524 -15.27 -24.01 -20.46
N GLN A 525 -16.13 -25.00 -20.22
CA GLN A 525 -17.31 -24.87 -19.36
C GLN A 525 -16.89 -24.54 -17.92
N PHE A 526 -15.94 -25.29 -17.36
CA PHE A 526 -15.41 -25.03 -16.02
C PHE A 526 -14.89 -23.59 -15.87
N GLN A 527 -14.05 -23.16 -16.81
CA GLN A 527 -13.39 -21.86 -16.72
C GLN A 527 -14.39 -20.71 -16.89
N MET A 528 -15.29 -20.81 -17.87
CA MET A 528 -16.29 -19.79 -18.15
C MET A 528 -17.37 -19.69 -17.08
N GLU A 529 -17.82 -20.82 -16.51
CA GLU A 529 -18.80 -20.80 -15.41
C GLU A 529 -18.21 -20.09 -14.18
N LYS A 530 -16.96 -20.37 -13.82
CA LYS A 530 -16.28 -19.68 -12.72
C LYS A 530 -16.17 -18.17 -12.93
N TYR A 531 -15.87 -17.74 -14.16
CA TYR A 531 -15.80 -16.31 -14.47
C TYR A 531 -17.18 -15.64 -14.39
N ARG A 532 -18.24 -16.28 -14.91
CA ARG A 532 -19.60 -15.76 -14.87
C ARG A 532 -20.21 -15.79 -13.46
N GLU A 533 -19.95 -16.83 -12.69
CA GLU A 533 -20.32 -16.94 -11.27
C GLU A 533 -19.69 -15.80 -10.45
N SER A 534 -18.39 -15.57 -10.62
CA SER A 534 -17.68 -14.44 -10.01
C SER A 534 -18.26 -13.09 -10.45
N ALA A 535 -18.59 -12.95 -11.74
CA ALA A 535 -19.16 -11.73 -12.28
C ALA A 535 -20.54 -11.40 -11.69
N ARG A 536 -21.41 -12.40 -11.52
CA ARG A 536 -22.70 -12.24 -10.85
C ARG A 536 -22.56 -11.80 -9.39
N ARG A 537 -21.52 -12.25 -8.68
CA ARG A 537 -21.25 -11.87 -7.28
C ARG A 537 -20.66 -10.47 -7.12
N ALA A 538 -19.74 -10.08 -8.00
CA ALA A 538 -18.97 -8.84 -7.84
C ALA A 538 -19.67 -7.61 -8.46
N GLY A 539 -20.41 -7.80 -9.56
CA GLY A 539 -21.05 -6.72 -10.32
C GLY A 539 -20.11 -5.98 -11.28
N ASP A 540 -20.68 -5.29 -12.26
CA ASP A 540 -19.93 -4.67 -13.35
C ASP A 540 -19.04 -3.50 -12.90
N ALA A 541 -19.45 -2.72 -11.90
CA ALA A 541 -18.68 -1.60 -11.38
C ALA A 541 -17.32 -2.02 -10.79
N VAL A 542 -17.21 -3.29 -10.35
CA VAL A 542 -16.00 -3.87 -9.77
C VAL A 542 -15.09 -4.48 -10.85
N LEU A 543 -15.67 -5.06 -11.90
CA LEU A 543 -14.95 -5.91 -12.85
C LEU A 543 -14.60 -5.24 -14.17
N VAL A 544 -15.42 -4.29 -14.65
CA VAL A 544 -15.16 -3.65 -15.94
C VAL A 544 -13.90 -2.80 -15.85
N ASN A 545 -12.95 -3.09 -16.74
CA ASN A 545 -11.70 -2.35 -16.85
C ASN A 545 -11.86 -1.14 -17.78
N THR A 546 -11.50 0.05 -17.30
CA THR A 546 -11.51 1.30 -18.07
C THR A 546 -10.20 2.06 -17.89
N ASP A 547 -9.95 3.05 -18.74
CA ASP A 547 -8.72 3.87 -18.67
C ASP A 547 -8.55 4.58 -17.31
N ARG A 548 -9.66 5.00 -16.68
CA ARG A 548 -9.64 5.64 -15.34
C ARG A 548 -9.72 4.65 -14.18
N ARG A 549 -10.11 3.40 -14.44
CA ARG A 549 -10.28 2.34 -13.44
C ARG A 549 -9.58 1.06 -13.92
N PRO A 550 -8.26 0.92 -13.69
CA PRO A 550 -7.44 -0.17 -14.22
C PRO A 550 -7.65 -1.48 -13.44
N LYS A 551 -8.86 -2.03 -13.47
CA LYS A 551 -9.27 -3.25 -12.73
C LYS A 551 -8.50 -4.49 -13.15
N ALA A 552 -8.23 -4.65 -14.45
CA ALA A 552 -7.46 -5.81 -14.93
C ALA A 552 -6.03 -5.79 -14.36
N MET A 553 -5.42 -4.59 -14.28
CA MET A 553 -4.12 -4.43 -13.62
C MET A 553 -4.14 -4.73 -12.13
N LEU A 554 -5.16 -4.27 -11.41
CA LEU A 554 -5.32 -4.60 -10.00
C LEU A 554 -5.32 -6.13 -9.79
N PHE A 555 -6.13 -6.86 -10.55
CA PHE A 555 -6.23 -8.31 -10.41
C PHE A 555 -4.97 -9.04 -10.89
N SER A 556 -4.29 -8.52 -11.91
CA SER A 556 -3.00 -9.04 -12.38
C SER A 556 -1.88 -8.85 -11.34
N LEU A 557 -1.80 -7.67 -10.71
CA LEU A 557 -0.86 -7.41 -9.61
C LEU A 557 -1.15 -8.29 -8.39
N MET A 558 -2.42 -8.50 -8.07
CA MET A 558 -2.81 -9.42 -7.01
C MET A 558 -2.41 -10.86 -7.30
N LEU A 559 -2.56 -11.31 -8.54
CA LEU A 559 -2.08 -12.62 -8.98
C LEU A 559 -0.56 -12.72 -8.86
N ALA A 560 0.18 -11.67 -9.25
CA ALA A 560 1.64 -11.61 -9.09
C ALA A 560 2.07 -11.64 -7.61
N LEU A 561 1.35 -10.92 -6.74
CA LEU A 561 1.56 -10.97 -5.28
C LEU A 561 1.24 -12.36 -4.71
N ARG A 562 0.19 -13.03 -5.18
CA ARG A 562 -0.18 -14.37 -4.75
C ARG A 562 0.85 -15.43 -5.18
N ARG A 563 1.46 -15.27 -6.35
CA ARG A 563 2.54 -16.14 -6.84
C ARG A 563 3.81 -16.01 -6.00
N THR A 564 4.05 -14.84 -5.40
CA THR A 564 5.28 -14.53 -4.67
C THR A 564 5.11 -14.48 -3.15
N SER A 565 3.89 -14.52 -2.63
CA SER A 565 3.59 -14.43 -1.20
C SER A 565 2.44 -15.37 -0.80
N LEU A 566 2.45 -15.80 0.46
CA LEU A 566 1.38 -16.64 1.03
C LEU A 566 0.09 -15.87 1.32
N LEU A 567 0.09 -14.54 1.18
CA LEU A 567 -1.06 -13.69 1.44
C LEU A 567 -2.07 -13.80 0.29
N SER A 568 -3.34 -14.04 0.60
CA SER A 568 -4.44 -13.93 -0.37
C SER A 568 -5.26 -12.70 -0.03
N PHE A 569 -5.32 -11.78 -0.99
CA PHE A 569 -6.09 -10.55 -0.86
C PHE A 569 -7.46 -10.66 -1.52
N ALA A 570 -7.70 -11.68 -2.36
CA ALA A 570 -8.94 -11.83 -3.14
C ALA A 570 -10.22 -11.69 -2.30
N ARG A 571 -10.24 -12.28 -1.08
CA ARG A 571 -11.40 -12.21 -0.17
C ARG A 571 -11.73 -10.79 0.34
N HIS A 572 -10.75 -9.90 0.36
CA HIS A 572 -10.90 -8.54 0.88
C HIS A 572 -11.18 -7.52 -0.24
N VAL A 573 -10.91 -7.85 -1.50
CA VAL A 573 -11.06 -6.90 -2.62
C VAL A 573 -12.47 -6.35 -2.76
N PRO A 574 -13.53 -7.18 -2.75
CA PRO A 574 -14.88 -6.64 -2.91
C PRO A 574 -15.30 -5.74 -1.75
N VAL A 575 -14.64 -5.86 -0.59
CA VAL A 575 -14.89 -5.02 0.59
C VAL A 575 -14.18 -3.68 0.42
N LEU A 576 -12.89 -3.72 0.04
CA LEU A 576 -12.08 -2.53 -0.21
C LEU A 576 -12.64 -1.68 -1.35
N LEU A 577 -13.08 -2.34 -2.43
CA LEU A 577 -13.67 -1.65 -3.59
C LEU A 577 -15.05 -1.06 -3.28
N ALA A 578 -15.87 -1.75 -2.48
CA ALA A 578 -17.20 -1.28 -2.11
C ALA A 578 -17.15 -0.12 -1.09
N GLY A 579 -16.20 -0.14 -0.16
CA GLY A 579 -15.99 0.98 0.77
C GLY A 579 -15.38 2.23 0.12
N GLY A 580 -14.82 2.09 -1.09
CA GLY A 580 -14.40 3.19 -1.96
C GLY A 580 -13.48 4.21 -1.30
N VAL A 581 -13.64 5.48 -1.68
CA VAL A 581 -12.83 6.61 -1.18
C VAL A 581 -12.96 6.82 0.34
N TRP A 582 -14.09 6.43 0.95
CA TRP A 582 -14.34 6.66 2.38
C TRP A 582 -13.45 5.81 3.29
N MET A 583 -13.07 4.60 2.84
CA MET A 583 -12.09 3.79 3.58
C MET A 583 -10.73 4.49 3.65
N ALA A 584 -10.31 5.16 2.57
CA ALA A 584 -9.06 5.91 2.53
C ALA A 584 -9.17 7.28 3.20
N ALA A 585 -10.35 7.92 3.20
CA ALA A 585 -10.56 9.27 3.75
C ALA A 585 -10.68 9.30 5.28
N CYS A 586 -11.02 8.18 5.94
CA CYS A 586 -11.18 8.07 7.39
C CYS A 586 -10.03 8.70 8.21
N PRO A 587 -8.75 8.40 7.95
CA PRO A 587 -7.64 8.99 8.70
C PRO A 587 -7.59 10.52 8.59
N ILE A 588 -7.94 11.09 7.44
CA ILE A 588 -7.95 12.54 7.22
C ILE A 588 -9.10 13.17 8.01
N VAL A 589 -10.29 12.56 7.98
CA VAL A 589 -11.45 13.06 8.75
C VAL A 589 -11.14 13.03 10.25
N VAL A 590 -10.61 11.91 10.75
CA VAL A 590 -10.20 11.77 12.15
C VAL A 590 -9.15 12.82 12.52
N TYR A 591 -8.14 13.03 11.68
CA TYR A 591 -7.15 14.08 11.88
C TYR A 591 -7.79 15.47 11.97
N VAL A 592 -8.68 15.84 11.04
CA VAL A 592 -9.37 17.13 11.04
C VAL A 592 -10.21 17.31 12.30
N VAL A 593 -10.98 16.29 12.70
CA VAL A 593 -11.80 16.33 13.91
C VAL A 593 -10.96 16.48 15.16
N LEU A 594 -9.93 15.65 15.33
CA LEU A 594 -9.01 15.74 16.49
C LEU A 594 -8.29 17.09 16.51
N ARG A 595 -7.93 17.63 15.35
CA ARG A 595 -7.32 18.96 15.23
C ARG A 595 -8.28 20.05 15.67
N LEU A 596 -9.52 20.04 15.20
CA LEU A 596 -10.55 21.01 15.61
C LEU A 596 -10.81 20.94 17.12
N VAL A 597 -10.90 19.74 17.69
CA VAL A 597 -11.06 19.54 19.14
C VAL A 597 -9.89 20.13 19.92
N TYR A 598 -8.64 19.85 19.52
CA TYR A 598 -7.44 20.43 20.13
C TYR A 598 -7.47 21.97 20.10
N LEU A 599 -7.84 22.55 18.95
CA LEU A 599 -7.91 24.00 18.79
C LEU A 599 -8.99 24.62 19.67
N ILE A 600 -10.18 24.01 19.76
CA ILE A 600 -11.27 24.47 20.62
C ILE A 600 -10.89 24.36 22.11
N ALA A 601 -10.27 23.25 22.52
CA ALA A 601 -9.83 23.03 23.89
C ALA A 601 -8.75 24.05 24.32
N SER A 602 -7.83 24.38 23.42
CA SER A 602 -6.74 25.35 23.69
C SER A 602 -7.23 26.79 23.94
N ARG A 603 -8.46 27.14 23.51
CA ARG A 603 -9.08 28.47 23.76
C ARG A 603 -9.41 28.73 25.22
N ARG A 604 -9.59 27.69 26.05
CA ARG A 604 -10.00 27.82 27.45
C ARG A 604 -8.86 28.20 28.42
N SER A 605 -7.62 28.20 27.96
CA SER A 605 -6.47 28.64 28.77
C SER A 605 -6.33 30.17 28.74
N ASN A 606 -6.28 30.79 29.92
CA ASN A 606 -6.35 32.25 30.12
C ASN A 606 -4.97 32.94 30.16
N GLN A 607 -3.91 32.29 29.65
CA GLN A 607 -2.57 32.90 29.61
C GLN A 607 -2.46 33.96 28.50
N PRO A 608 -1.90 35.16 28.78
CA PRO A 608 -1.75 36.22 27.80
C PRO A 608 -0.81 35.80 26.66
N ALA A 609 -1.20 36.19 25.45
CA ALA A 609 -0.47 35.92 24.21
C ALA A 609 0.79 36.79 24.14
N ALA A 610 1.91 36.30 24.66
CA ALA A 610 3.22 36.81 24.30
C ALA A 610 3.64 36.17 22.97
N ASP A 611 3.59 36.98 21.91
CA ASP A 611 4.04 36.77 20.53
C ASP A 611 3.59 35.49 19.81
N ALA A 612 3.01 35.70 18.62
CA ALA A 612 2.48 34.68 17.73
C ALA A 612 3.59 33.75 17.20
N CYS A 613 4.07 32.83 18.03
CA CYS A 613 4.87 31.70 17.58
C CYS A 613 3.92 30.76 16.84
N ALA A 614 3.83 30.91 15.51
CA ALA A 614 3.20 29.93 14.64
C ALA A 614 3.72 28.55 15.05
N SER A 615 2.82 27.61 15.38
CA SER A 615 3.27 26.36 15.99
C SER A 615 4.15 25.63 14.97
N VAL A 616 5.37 25.26 15.38
CA VAL A 616 6.34 24.50 14.56
C VAL A 616 5.65 23.31 13.89
N PHE A 617 4.74 22.67 14.63
CA PHE A 617 3.87 21.59 14.15
C PHE A 617 3.02 21.95 12.92
N ASP A 618 2.43 23.15 12.85
CA ASP A 618 1.62 23.58 11.69
C ASP A 618 2.46 23.71 10.43
N ALA A 619 3.70 24.20 10.57
CA ALA A 619 4.62 24.30 9.44
C ALA A 619 5.06 22.89 8.98
N GLU A 620 5.40 22.00 9.92
CA GLU A 620 5.80 20.62 9.63
C GLU A 620 4.66 19.82 8.97
N VAL A 621 3.42 19.92 9.47
CA VAL A 621 2.26 19.22 8.90
C VAL A 621 1.83 19.79 7.56
N LEU A 622 1.89 21.12 7.38
CA LEU A 622 1.63 21.73 6.07
C LEU A 622 2.58 21.15 5.03
N ILE A 623 3.88 21.11 5.33
CA ILE A 623 4.91 20.60 4.42
C ILE A 623 4.74 19.10 4.20
N LEU A 624 4.50 18.31 5.25
CA LEU A 624 4.22 16.87 5.14
C LEU A 624 3.02 16.57 4.22
N THR A 625 1.89 17.23 4.43
CA THR A 625 0.66 16.93 3.69
C THR A 625 0.68 17.48 2.27
N THR A 626 1.33 18.62 2.03
CA THR A 626 1.49 19.18 0.68
C THR A 626 2.57 18.46 -0.13
N GLY A 627 3.64 17.96 0.51
CA GLY A 627 4.61 17.05 -0.11
C GLY A 627 3.96 15.71 -0.48
N LEU A 628 3.12 15.15 0.40
CA LEU A 628 2.31 13.96 0.09
C LEU A 628 1.40 14.21 -1.10
N ALA A 629 0.61 15.30 -1.05
CA ALA A 629 -0.32 15.63 -2.13
C ALA A 629 0.41 15.90 -3.45
N GLY A 630 1.54 16.59 -3.42
CA GLY A 630 2.37 16.90 -4.58
C GLY A 630 2.93 15.64 -5.25
N MET A 631 3.52 14.73 -4.47
CA MET A 631 4.03 13.47 -5.03
C MET A 631 2.91 12.55 -5.50
N ALA A 632 1.80 12.44 -4.75
CA ALA A 632 0.68 11.63 -5.20
C ALA A 632 0.03 12.19 -6.49
N LEU A 633 -0.10 13.52 -6.60
CA LEU A 633 -0.62 14.17 -7.80
C LEU A 633 0.33 14.02 -8.99
N SER A 634 1.65 14.08 -8.77
CA SER A 634 2.63 13.82 -9.83
C SER A 634 2.54 12.38 -10.35
N VAL A 635 2.41 11.39 -9.46
CA VAL A 635 2.16 9.98 -9.84
C VAL A 635 0.85 9.84 -10.62
N VAL A 636 -0.24 10.50 -10.19
CA VAL A 636 -1.53 10.49 -10.93
C VAL A 636 -1.39 11.12 -12.32
N LEU A 637 -0.66 12.22 -12.45
CA LEU A 637 -0.43 12.86 -13.74
C LEU A 637 0.45 12.00 -14.66
N MET A 638 1.47 11.36 -14.10
CA MET A 638 2.31 10.37 -14.79
C MET A 638 1.49 9.17 -15.26
N PHE A 639 0.59 8.65 -14.42
CA PHE A 639 -0.40 7.62 -14.77
C PHE A 639 -1.25 8.05 -15.95
N LEU A 640 -1.85 9.25 -15.89
CA LEU A 640 -2.77 9.71 -16.93
C LEU A 640 -2.01 9.92 -18.25
N TYR A 641 -0.80 10.47 -18.18
CA TYR A 641 0.10 10.54 -19.32
C TYR A 641 0.42 9.14 -19.88
N GLN A 642 0.71 8.16 -19.02
CA GLN A 642 0.96 6.77 -19.42
C GLN A 642 -0.24 6.06 -20.01
N SER A 643 -1.46 6.45 -19.65
CA SER A 643 -2.68 5.87 -20.23
C SER A 643 -2.96 6.41 -21.63
N HIS A 644 -2.51 7.64 -21.93
CA HIS A 644 -2.76 8.31 -23.21
C HIS A 644 -1.60 8.18 -24.22
N PHE A 645 -0.34 8.31 -23.79
CA PHE A 645 0.81 8.47 -24.70
C PHE A 645 1.78 7.28 -24.76
N GLY A 646 1.91 6.48 -23.71
CA GLY A 646 2.72 5.26 -23.71
C GLY A 646 3.62 5.17 -22.49
N SER A 647 4.86 4.69 -22.64
CA SER A 647 5.83 4.63 -21.54
C SER A 647 6.33 6.01 -21.10
N LEU A 648 6.75 6.08 -19.84
CA LEU A 648 7.49 7.21 -19.25
C LEU A 648 8.99 7.07 -19.37
N TYR A 649 9.50 5.96 -19.89
CA TYR A 649 10.92 5.62 -19.80
C TYR A 649 11.85 6.74 -20.28
N LEU A 650 11.54 7.38 -21.42
CA LEU A 650 12.26 8.57 -21.89
C LEU A 650 11.78 9.87 -21.20
N TYR A 651 10.47 10.03 -21.00
CA TYR A 651 9.86 11.30 -20.58
C TYR A 651 9.90 11.55 -19.06
N ILE A 652 10.30 10.59 -18.24
CA ILE A 652 10.37 10.73 -16.78
C ILE A 652 11.26 11.91 -16.38
N GLY A 653 12.42 12.06 -17.02
CA GLY A 653 13.33 13.18 -16.76
C GLY A 653 12.68 14.54 -17.10
N LEU A 654 11.90 14.60 -18.18
CA LEU A 654 11.19 15.81 -18.60
C LEU A 654 10.01 16.14 -17.67
N LEU A 655 9.22 15.16 -17.27
CA LEU A 655 8.10 15.37 -16.36
C LEU A 655 8.59 15.79 -14.98
N SER A 656 9.61 15.13 -14.42
CA SER A 656 10.25 15.56 -13.18
C SER A 656 10.89 16.94 -13.31
N SER A 657 11.49 17.25 -14.47
CA SER A 657 12.02 18.58 -14.77
C SER A 657 10.92 19.66 -14.73
N LEU A 658 9.76 19.41 -15.33
CA LEU A 658 8.64 20.35 -15.33
C LEU A 658 8.05 20.56 -13.92
N PHE A 659 7.99 19.50 -13.11
CA PHE A 659 7.64 19.61 -11.70
C PHE A 659 8.67 20.48 -10.94
N MET A 660 9.97 20.29 -11.20
CA MET A 660 11.04 21.10 -10.59
C MET A 660 11.02 22.56 -11.06
N LEU A 661 10.67 22.82 -12.32
CA LEU A 661 10.43 24.18 -12.83
C LEU A 661 9.28 24.84 -12.08
N GLY A 662 8.18 24.12 -11.87
CA GLY A 662 7.07 24.57 -11.04
C GLY A 662 7.55 24.96 -9.64
N SER A 663 8.25 24.03 -8.98
CA SER A 663 8.78 24.21 -7.62
C SER A 663 9.69 25.43 -7.49
N PHE A 664 10.57 25.63 -8.48
CA PHE A 664 11.40 26.82 -8.60
C PHE A 664 10.56 28.11 -8.71
N LEU A 665 9.60 28.15 -9.64
CA LEU A 665 8.75 29.33 -9.87
C LEU A 665 7.90 29.67 -8.64
N GLY A 666 7.33 28.65 -7.99
CA GLY A 666 6.54 28.79 -6.78
C GLY A 666 7.36 29.32 -5.60
N GLY A 667 8.55 28.74 -5.38
CA GLY A 667 9.46 29.17 -4.33
C GLY A 667 10.02 30.57 -4.58
N TRP A 668 10.35 30.90 -5.82
CA TRP A 668 10.79 32.24 -6.21
C TRP A 668 9.70 33.29 -5.96
N MET A 669 8.47 33.01 -6.40
CA MET A 669 7.33 33.92 -6.22
C MET A 669 7.02 34.14 -4.74
N SER A 670 6.88 33.07 -3.93
CA SER A 670 6.53 33.22 -2.52
C SER A 670 7.63 33.93 -1.73
N ARG A 671 8.90 33.64 -2.01
CA ARG A 671 10.03 34.37 -1.43
C ARG A 671 10.01 35.86 -1.80
N TRP A 672 9.74 36.18 -3.08
CA TRP A 672 9.66 37.56 -3.54
C TRP A 672 8.53 38.34 -2.86
N LEU A 673 7.37 37.70 -2.67
CA LEU A 673 6.24 38.28 -1.94
C LEU A 673 6.56 38.54 -0.46
N LEU A 674 7.20 37.57 0.21
CA LEU A 674 7.59 37.68 1.63
C LEU A 674 8.67 38.75 1.85
N ALA A 675 9.66 38.81 0.95
CA ALA A 675 10.75 39.79 1.02
C ALA A 675 10.26 41.25 0.87
N ARG A 676 9.13 41.48 0.19
CA ARG A 676 8.56 42.82 0.01
C ARG A 676 7.84 43.37 1.25
N ARG A 677 7.36 42.51 2.15
CA ARG A 677 6.46 42.90 3.25
C ARG A 677 7.01 42.64 4.66
N ASN A 678 8.19 42.04 4.78
CA ASN A 678 8.81 41.59 6.05
C ASN A 678 7.94 40.63 6.91
N ASP A 679 6.74 40.28 6.47
CA ASP A 679 5.84 39.33 7.12
C ASP A 679 4.92 38.63 6.11
N GLU A 680 4.30 37.53 6.54
CA GLU A 680 3.38 36.75 5.72
C GLU A 680 2.02 37.48 5.53
N PRO A 681 1.56 37.68 4.28
CA PRO A 681 0.22 38.21 4.06
C PRO A 681 -0.82 37.20 4.56
N ARG A 682 -1.70 37.61 5.50
CA ARG A 682 -2.78 36.76 6.04
C ARG A 682 -3.58 35.95 5.01
N PRO A 683 -3.95 36.47 3.83
CA PRO A 683 -4.71 35.69 2.84
C PRO A 683 -3.85 34.80 1.93
N LEU A 684 -2.51 34.88 1.99
CA LEU A 684 -1.62 34.18 1.04
C LEU A 684 -1.79 32.67 1.14
N LEU A 685 -1.56 32.09 2.32
CA LEU A 685 -1.67 30.64 2.54
C LEU A 685 -3.06 30.05 2.22
N PRO A 686 -4.20 30.60 2.71
CA PRO A 686 -5.51 30.04 2.38
C PRO A 686 -5.84 30.17 0.90
N LEU A 687 -5.44 31.27 0.23
CA LEU A 687 -5.62 31.40 -1.22
C LEU A 687 -4.80 30.34 -1.97
N CYS A 688 -3.53 30.12 -1.59
CA CYS A 688 -2.70 29.09 -2.20
C CYS A 688 -3.30 27.68 -2.03
N LEU A 689 -3.84 27.36 -0.85
CA LEU A 689 -4.51 26.07 -0.61
C LEU A 689 -5.79 25.92 -1.47
N LEU A 690 -6.62 26.97 -1.58
CA LEU A 690 -7.83 26.93 -2.41
C LEU A 690 -7.50 26.77 -3.90
N VAL A 691 -6.51 27.50 -4.42
CA VAL A 691 -6.09 27.34 -5.82
C VAL A 691 -5.46 25.98 -6.06
N HIS A 692 -4.70 25.42 -5.10
CA HIS A 692 -4.16 24.07 -5.21
C HIS A 692 -5.27 23.00 -5.28
N VAL A 693 -6.33 23.12 -4.47
CA VAL A 693 -7.54 22.28 -4.61
C VAL A 693 -8.18 22.48 -5.99
N GLY A 694 -8.20 23.70 -6.51
CA GLY A 694 -8.62 24.00 -7.88
C GLY A 694 -7.78 23.29 -8.95
N VAL A 695 -6.46 23.18 -8.77
CA VAL A 695 -5.59 22.40 -9.66
C VAL A 695 -5.95 20.91 -9.60
N VAL A 696 -6.16 20.35 -8.42
CA VAL A 696 -6.61 18.94 -8.28
C VAL A 696 -7.95 18.72 -9.00
N ALA A 697 -8.89 19.66 -8.87
CA ALA A 697 -10.16 19.61 -9.59
C ALA A 697 -9.99 19.75 -11.12
N ALA A 698 -9.03 20.55 -11.59
CA ALA A 698 -8.72 20.66 -13.01
C ALA A 698 -8.16 19.35 -13.60
N VAL A 699 -7.36 18.60 -12.82
CA VAL A 699 -6.89 17.26 -13.23
C VAL A 699 -8.06 16.26 -13.28
N LEU A 700 -9.04 16.38 -12.37
CA LEU A 700 -10.25 15.54 -12.40
C LEU A 700 -11.10 15.81 -13.66
N ALA A 701 -11.17 17.06 -14.09
CA ALA A 701 -11.90 17.50 -15.28
C ALA A 701 -11.11 17.30 -16.60
N LEU A 702 -9.96 16.62 -16.57
CA LEU A 702 -9.10 16.48 -17.73
C LEU A 702 -9.80 15.70 -18.86
N PRO A 703 -9.87 16.24 -20.09
CA PRO A 703 -10.49 15.55 -21.21
C PRO A 703 -9.61 14.39 -21.69
N GLU A 704 -10.23 13.35 -22.24
CA GLU A 704 -9.54 12.18 -22.82
C GLU A 704 -8.57 12.57 -23.96
N ARG A 705 -8.80 13.71 -24.62
CA ARG A 705 -7.98 14.23 -25.72
C ARG A 705 -7.00 15.32 -25.31
N ALA A 706 -6.63 15.40 -24.03
CA ALA A 706 -5.67 16.39 -23.55
C ALA A 706 -4.32 16.27 -24.28
N SER A 707 -3.77 17.41 -24.71
CA SER A 707 -2.47 17.46 -25.40
C SER A 707 -1.31 17.21 -24.41
N PRO A 708 -0.12 16.77 -24.87
CA PRO A 708 1.07 16.67 -24.02
C PRO A 708 1.40 17.99 -23.29
N PHE A 709 1.13 19.14 -23.91
CA PHE A 709 1.35 20.46 -23.32
C PHE A 709 0.42 20.74 -22.13
N THR A 710 -0.81 20.21 -22.16
CA THR A 710 -1.74 20.30 -21.03
C THR A 710 -1.19 19.55 -19.81
N TYR A 711 -0.65 18.35 -20.02
CA TYR A 711 0.03 17.58 -18.97
C TYR A 711 1.27 18.30 -18.44
N ALA A 712 2.07 18.89 -19.33
CA ALA A 712 3.23 19.68 -18.93
C ALA A 712 2.86 20.89 -18.05
N GLY A 713 1.78 21.60 -18.41
CA GLY A 713 1.25 22.72 -17.63
C GLY A 713 0.75 22.27 -16.25
N LEU A 714 0.01 21.16 -16.17
CA LEU A 714 -0.48 20.61 -14.91
C LEU A 714 0.65 20.10 -14.01
N MET A 715 1.68 19.48 -14.60
CA MET A 715 2.87 19.03 -13.86
C MET A 715 3.63 20.23 -13.28
N THR A 716 3.77 21.31 -14.05
CA THR A 716 4.37 22.56 -13.57
C THR A 716 3.52 23.21 -12.48
N ALA A 717 2.18 23.23 -12.63
CA ALA A 717 1.28 23.75 -11.61
C ALA A 717 1.33 22.95 -10.30
N CYS A 718 1.41 21.63 -10.39
CA CYS A 718 1.61 20.75 -9.23
C CYS A 718 2.90 21.10 -8.48
N GLY A 719 4.03 21.17 -9.18
CA GLY A 719 5.31 21.58 -8.59
C GLY A 719 5.28 22.99 -8.02
N PHE A 720 4.59 23.92 -8.69
CA PHE A 720 4.44 25.31 -8.23
C PHE A 720 3.88 25.39 -6.82
N PHE A 721 2.81 24.65 -6.51
CA PHE A 721 2.23 24.69 -5.16
C PHE A 721 3.16 24.09 -4.12
N VAL A 722 3.83 22.97 -4.40
CA VAL A 722 4.86 22.43 -3.50
C VAL A 722 5.96 23.47 -3.22
N GLY A 723 6.44 24.14 -4.27
CA GLY A 723 7.43 25.21 -4.15
C GLY A 723 6.97 26.44 -3.36
N VAL A 724 5.69 26.81 -3.44
CA VAL A 724 5.14 27.97 -2.70
C VAL A 724 5.21 27.78 -1.19
N TYR A 725 4.90 26.58 -0.69
CA TYR A 725 4.80 26.33 0.75
C TYR A 725 6.16 26.35 1.47
N PHE A 726 7.24 25.98 0.78
CA PHE A 726 8.57 25.88 1.39
C PHE A 726 9.08 27.23 1.93
N PRO A 727 9.09 28.36 1.17
CA PRO A 727 9.46 29.67 1.71
C PRO A 727 8.42 30.28 2.66
N ILE A 728 7.17 29.80 2.68
CA ILE A 728 6.17 30.21 3.68
C ILE A 728 6.47 29.55 5.04
N ALA A 729 6.90 28.29 5.04
CA ALA A 729 7.21 27.54 6.25
C ALA A 729 8.58 27.91 6.87
N ALA A 730 9.59 28.23 6.06
CA ALA A 730 10.94 28.55 6.54
C ALA A 730 11.00 29.70 7.57
N PRO A 731 10.39 30.89 7.34
CA PRO A 731 10.39 31.97 8.32
C PRO A 731 9.67 31.60 9.62
N ARG A 732 8.63 30.75 9.56
CA ARG A 732 7.87 30.32 10.75
C ARG A 732 8.75 29.46 11.68
N LEU A 733 9.58 28.59 11.09
CA LEU A 733 10.54 27.78 11.85
C LEU A 733 11.69 28.62 12.42
N GLU A 734 12.21 29.59 11.65
CA GLU A 734 13.26 30.51 12.11
C GLU A 734 12.76 31.42 13.25
N LYS A 735 11.56 31.99 13.13
CA LYS A 735 10.89 32.76 14.21
C LYS A 735 10.66 31.92 15.47
N ALA A 736 10.56 30.60 15.34
CA ALA A 736 10.48 29.65 16.46
C ALA A 736 11.86 29.28 17.07
N GLY A 737 12.94 29.96 16.68
CA GLY A 737 14.28 29.77 17.22
C GLY A 737 15.06 28.61 16.60
N ARG A 738 14.61 28.04 15.46
CA ARG A 738 15.37 27.01 14.74
C ARG A 738 16.49 27.66 13.92
N SER A 739 17.71 27.15 14.05
CA SER A 739 18.83 27.53 13.16
C SER A 739 18.54 27.19 11.69
N ALA A 740 19.20 27.84 10.73
CA ALA A 740 19.02 27.56 9.30
C ALA A 740 19.23 26.07 8.94
N ALA A 741 20.21 25.40 9.57
CA ALA A 741 20.42 23.96 9.37
C ALA A 741 19.27 23.12 9.94
N ALA A 742 18.74 23.50 11.11
CA ALA A 742 17.62 22.79 11.73
C ALA A 742 16.30 23.03 10.99
N ALA A 743 16.06 24.26 10.52
CA ALA A 743 14.90 24.60 9.70
C ALA A 743 14.95 23.89 8.35
N GLY A 744 16.09 23.97 7.63
CA GLY A 744 16.30 23.26 6.37
C GLY A 744 16.12 21.76 6.51
N ALA A 745 16.74 21.14 7.52
CA ALA A 745 16.58 19.70 7.77
C ALA A 745 15.13 19.30 8.09
N SER A 746 14.40 20.13 8.83
CA SER A 746 13.00 19.87 9.16
C SER A 746 12.11 19.92 7.92
N LEU A 747 12.24 20.98 7.12
CA LEU A 747 11.45 21.13 5.89
C LEU A 747 11.73 19.99 4.92
N GLU A 748 13.01 19.67 4.71
CA GLU A 748 13.45 18.58 3.83
C GLU A 748 12.93 17.22 4.34
N MET A 749 13.04 16.94 5.64
CA MET A 749 12.54 15.70 6.24
C MET A 749 11.03 15.55 6.05
N PHE A 750 10.25 16.57 6.39
CA PHE A 750 8.79 16.46 6.31
C PHE A 750 8.27 16.47 4.88
N ASP A 751 8.87 17.23 3.96
CA ASP A 751 8.47 17.25 2.55
C ASP A 751 8.68 15.88 1.91
N HIS A 752 9.87 15.31 2.08
CA HIS A 752 10.20 14.01 1.51
C HIS A 752 9.55 12.83 2.25
N LEU A 753 9.31 12.92 3.56
CA LEU A 753 8.51 11.91 4.27
C LEU A 753 7.06 11.93 3.77
N GLY A 754 6.52 13.13 3.55
CA GLY A 754 5.22 13.35 2.93
C GLY A 754 5.18 12.74 1.53
N GLY A 755 6.13 13.11 0.68
CA GLY A 755 6.28 12.59 -0.67
C GLY A 755 6.46 11.07 -0.71
N ALA A 756 7.25 10.48 0.20
CA ALA A 756 7.41 9.04 0.32
C ALA A 756 6.09 8.35 0.64
N ALA A 757 5.34 8.87 1.62
CA ALA A 757 3.99 8.40 1.92
C ALA A 757 3.04 8.58 0.72
N GLY A 758 3.16 9.69 -0.01
CA GLY A 758 2.37 9.97 -1.22
C GLY A 758 2.64 8.96 -2.33
N ALA A 759 3.91 8.60 -2.55
CA ALA A 759 4.31 7.60 -3.53
C ALA A 759 3.80 6.19 -3.19
N VAL A 760 3.90 5.76 -1.92
CA VAL A 760 3.33 4.48 -1.47
C VAL A 760 1.81 4.49 -1.56
N CYS A 761 1.15 5.49 -0.98
CA CYS A 761 -0.30 5.56 -0.95
C CYS A 761 -0.89 5.59 -2.36
N SER A 762 -0.37 6.44 -3.26
CA SER A 762 -0.87 6.51 -4.63
C SER A 762 -0.52 5.26 -5.46
N GLY A 763 0.74 4.82 -5.46
CA GLY A 763 1.23 3.73 -6.31
C GLY A 763 0.77 2.34 -5.87
N TRP A 764 0.69 2.06 -4.57
CA TRP A 764 0.34 0.72 -4.07
C TRP A 764 -1.15 0.54 -3.77
N LEU A 765 -1.83 1.62 -3.35
CA LEU A 765 -3.17 1.51 -2.78
C LEU A 765 -4.21 2.28 -3.59
N LEU A 766 -4.10 3.61 -3.65
CA LEU A 766 -5.17 4.47 -4.16
C LEU A 766 -5.42 4.27 -5.66
N LEU A 767 -4.37 4.29 -6.50
CA LEU A 767 -4.55 4.14 -7.95
C LEU A 767 -5.02 2.74 -8.35
N PRO A 768 -4.37 1.63 -7.91
CA PRO A 768 -4.83 0.29 -8.28
C PRO A 768 -6.24 -0.02 -7.76
N LEU A 769 -6.58 0.39 -6.53
CA LEU A 769 -7.87 0.06 -5.93
C LEU A 769 -8.99 1.01 -6.39
N LEU A 770 -8.79 2.32 -6.21
CA LEU A 770 -9.85 3.32 -6.34
C LEU A 770 -9.89 3.98 -7.73
N GLY A 771 -8.83 3.84 -8.52
CA GLY A 771 -8.67 4.54 -9.80
C GLY A 771 -8.34 6.03 -9.62
N THR A 772 -8.23 6.75 -10.73
CA THR A 772 -7.75 8.14 -10.72
C THR A 772 -8.76 9.12 -10.10
N GLU A 773 -10.05 8.99 -10.41
CA GLU A 773 -11.10 9.92 -9.96
C GLU A 773 -11.19 10.00 -8.44
N GLN A 774 -11.27 8.86 -7.77
CA GLN A 774 -11.38 8.79 -6.32
C GLN A 774 -10.08 9.19 -5.63
N THR A 775 -8.93 8.88 -6.24
CA THR A 775 -7.62 9.33 -5.74
C THR A 775 -7.54 10.86 -5.73
N LEU A 776 -8.02 11.52 -6.78
CA LEU A 776 -8.02 12.99 -6.86
C LEU A 776 -8.95 13.63 -5.82
N TRP A 777 -10.14 13.06 -5.57
CA TRP A 777 -11.01 13.51 -4.47
C TRP A 777 -10.33 13.41 -3.12
N TRP A 778 -9.64 12.30 -2.86
CA TRP A 778 -8.89 12.09 -1.63
C TRP A 778 -7.76 13.13 -1.47
N LEU A 779 -7.03 13.44 -2.55
CA LEU A 779 -5.99 14.47 -2.55
C LEU A 779 -6.55 15.87 -2.31
N GLY A 780 -7.66 16.21 -2.95
CA GLY A 780 -8.36 17.48 -2.73
C GLY A 780 -8.78 17.64 -1.27
N PHE A 781 -9.29 16.58 -0.65
CA PHE A 781 -9.65 16.57 0.77
C PHE A 781 -8.42 16.71 1.69
N LEU A 782 -7.32 16.03 1.38
CA LEU A 782 -6.07 16.16 2.14
C LEU A 782 -5.50 17.59 2.10
N VAL A 783 -5.48 18.22 0.92
CA VAL A 783 -5.03 19.63 0.80
C VAL A 783 -5.98 20.56 1.56
N ALA A 784 -7.29 20.38 1.41
CA ALA A 784 -8.30 21.18 2.10
C ALA A 784 -8.25 21.03 3.63
N ALA A 785 -7.81 19.88 4.17
CA ALA A 785 -7.66 19.66 5.61
C ALA A 785 -6.73 20.69 6.28
N ASN A 786 -5.80 21.29 5.54
CA ASN A 786 -4.92 22.36 6.02
C ASN A 786 -5.61 23.71 6.18
N LEU A 787 -6.86 23.88 5.74
CA LEU A 787 -7.64 25.09 5.95
C LEU A 787 -8.23 25.16 7.38
N ALA A 788 -8.48 24.02 8.02
CA ALA A 788 -9.12 23.96 9.34
C ALA A 788 -8.33 24.72 10.43
N PRO A 789 -6.98 24.61 10.53
CA PRO A 789 -6.19 25.41 11.46
C PRO A 789 -6.22 26.92 11.19
N LEU A 790 -6.46 27.34 9.93
CA LEU A 790 -6.47 28.75 9.54
C LEU A 790 -7.82 29.43 9.86
N ALA A 791 -8.91 28.65 9.87
CA ALA A 791 -10.25 29.15 10.21
C ALA A 791 -10.41 29.49 11.71
N VAL A 792 -9.58 28.89 12.57
CA VAL A 792 -9.69 29.02 14.03
C VAL A 792 -8.48 29.82 14.53
N ARG A 793 -8.67 31.09 14.92
CA ARG A 793 -7.60 31.90 15.56
C ARG A 793 -6.93 31.10 16.68
N THR A 794 -5.67 30.71 16.48
CA THR A 794 -4.89 29.95 17.47
C THR A 794 -4.15 30.93 18.38
N ARG A 795 -4.20 30.67 19.70
CA ARG A 795 -3.23 31.25 20.64
C ARG A 795 -1.97 30.38 20.58
N ALA A 796 -0.80 30.98 20.59
CA ALA A 796 0.47 30.24 20.62
C ALA A 796 0.50 29.38 21.91
N VAL A 797 0.57 28.07 21.75
CA VAL A 797 0.82 27.16 22.89
C VAL A 797 2.32 26.99 22.98
N ARG A 798 2.94 27.55 24.02
CA ARG A 798 4.35 27.27 24.34
C ARG A 798 4.45 25.79 24.70
N ALA A 799 5.28 25.04 23.97
CA ALA A 799 5.66 23.70 24.42
C ALA A 799 6.40 23.84 25.77
N PRO A 800 6.03 23.09 26.82
CA PRO A 800 6.74 23.15 28.09
C PRO A 800 8.20 22.73 27.87
N THR A 801 9.14 23.61 28.22
CA THR A 801 10.59 23.41 28.08
C THR A 801 11.11 22.25 28.93
N THR A 802 10.34 21.80 29.92
CA THR A 802 10.66 20.73 30.87
C THR A 802 9.85 19.45 30.68
N ALA A 803 9.29 19.20 29.49
CA ALA A 803 8.68 17.91 29.19
C ALA A 803 9.74 16.79 29.27
N ASP A 804 9.50 15.77 30.08
CA ASP A 804 10.33 14.57 30.16
C ASP A 804 10.23 13.75 28.86
N TRP A 805 10.95 12.64 28.77
CA TRP A 805 10.87 11.74 27.62
C TRP A 805 9.44 11.23 27.37
N PHE A 806 8.65 11.01 28.42
CA PHE A 806 7.30 10.48 28.33
C PHE A 806 6.35 11.48 27.64
N ASP A 807 6.36 12.75 28.05
CA ASP A 807 5.57 13.80 27.41
C ASP A 807 6.04 14.12 25.97
N ARG A 808 7.34 13.95 25.69
CA ARG A 808 7.91 14.21 24.36
C ARG A 808 7.69 13.09 23.35
N THR A 809 7.55 11.84 23.79
CA THR A 809 7.51 10.68 22.89
C THR A 809 6.33 9.76 23.13
N VAL A 810 6.13 9.28 24.36
CA VAL A 810 5.11 8.28 24.69
C VAL A 810 3.71 8.86 24.55
N ARG A 811 3.48 10.08 25.05
CA ARG A 811 2.17 10.73 25.00
C ARG A 811 1.72 11.08 23.57
N PRO A 812 2.55 11.68 22.71
CA PRO A 812 2.26 11.82 21.28
C PRO A 812 2.00 10.47 20.60
N ALA A 813 2.82 9.45 20.86
CA ALA A 813 2.62 8.12 20.30
C ALA A 813 1.26 7.52 20.72
N GLY A 814 0.86 7.71 21.98
CA GLY A 814 -0.46 7.32 22.48
C GLY A 814 -1.60 8.00 21.71
N TYR A 815 -1.54 9.32 21.50
CA TYR A 815 -2.53 10.04 20.71
C TYR A 815 -2.57 9.58 19.24
N THR A 816 -1.40 9.31 18.65
CA THR A 816 -1.31 8.76 17.29
C THR A 816 -1.97 7.38 17.21
N LEU A 817 -1.70 6.49 18.17
CA LEU A 817 -2.31 5.16 18.23
C LEU A 817 -3.83 5.23 18.40
N VAL A 818 -4.36 6.16 19.21
CA VAL A 818 -5.80 6.41 19.33
C VAL A 818 -6.39 6.85 17.99
N GLY A 819 -5.73 7.76 17.28
CA GLY A 819 -6.15 8.19 15.94
C GLY A 819 -6.16 7.05 14.92
N ILE A 820 -5.15 6.18 14.95
CA ILE A 820 -5.09 4.97 14.10
C ILE A 820 -6.23 4.03 14.44
N ALA A 821 -6.45 3.73 15.72
CA ALA A 821 -7.52 2.84 16.17
C ALA A 821 -8.91 3.36 15.77
N ALA A 822 -9.17 4.66 15.94
CA ALA A 822 -10.41 5.29 15.50
C ALA A 822 -10.59 5.19 13.98
N SER A 823 -9.51 5.42 13.21
CA SER A 823 -9.55 5.32 11.75
C SER A 823 -9.84 3.90 11.27
N MET A 824 -9.19 2.90 11.87
CA MET A 824 -9.41 1.48 11.58
C MET A 824 -10.85 1.08 11.90
N LEU A 825 -11.40 1.59 13.01
CA LEU A 825 -12.74 1.28 13.43
C LEU A 825 -13.79 1.87 12.48
N ILE A 826 -13.66 3.15 12.11
CA ILE A 826 -14.58 3.78 11.15
C ILE A 826 -14.46 3.07 9.79
N ALA A 827 -13.24 2.76 9.34
CA ALA A 827 -13.03 2.00 8.11
C ALA A 827 -13.68 0.62 8.15
N SER A 828 -13.64 -0.07 9.31
CA SER A 828 -14.32 -1.35 9.53
C SER A 828 -15.85 -1.20 9.45
N HIS A 829 -16.42 -0.10 9.97
CA HIS A 829 -17.85 0.16 9.87
C HIS A 829 -18.28 0.50 8.45
N VAL A 830 -17.49 1.30 7.72
CA VAL A 830 -17.72 1.56 6.29
C VAL A 830 -17.67 0.25 5.50
N ALA A 831 -16.69 -0.60 5.77
CA ALA A 831 -16.59 -1.93 5.17
C ALA A 831 -17.78 -2.84 5.53
N ALA A 832 -18.26 -2.81 6.77
CA ALA A 832 -19.42 -3.57 7.21
C ALA A 832 -20.71 -3.06 6.58
N ALA A 833 -20.91 -1.74 6.49
CA ALA A 833 -22.04 -1.13 5.81
C ALA A 833 -22.05 -1.48 4.31
N ALA A 834 -20.88 -1.43 3.65
CA ALA A 834 -20.72 -1.87 2.27
C ALA A 834 -20.97 -3.38 2.07
N GLN A 835 -20.91 -4.17 3.14
CA GLN A 835 -21.28 -5.60 3.13
C GLN A 835 -22.74 -5.86 3.49
N ALA A 836 -23.47 -4.89 4.06
CA ALA A 836 -24.87 -5.07 4.46
C ALA A 836 -25.77 -5.38 3.25
N GLU A 837 -25.45 -4.83 2.07
CA GLU A 837 -26.12 -5.14 0.80
C GLU A 837 -25.93 -6.61 0.37
N ARG A 838 -24.90 -7.31 0.88
CA ARG A 838 -24.64 -8.75 0.64
C ARG A 838 -25.33 -9.68 1.64
N ALA A 839 -26.06 -9.16 2.63
CA ALA A 839 -26.75 -9.98 3.63
C ALA A 839 -27.78 -10.93 2.99
N GLY A 840 -28.46 -10.50 1.92
CA GLY A 840 -29.40 -11.35 1.17
C GLY A 840 -28.72 -12.55 0.47
N LEU A 841 -27.49 -12.38 -0.02
CA LEU A 841 -26.69 -13.47 -0.59
C LEU A 841 -26.22 -14.45 0.48
N ARG A 842 -25.79 -13.97 1.66
CA ARG A 842 -25.39 -14.83 2.78
C ARG A 842 -26.54 -15.70 3.28
N LEU A 843 -27.75 -15.13 3.31
CA LEU A 843 -28.94 -15.86 3.69
C LEU A 843 -29.32 -16.92 2.65
N LEU A 844 -29.18 -16.62 1.35
CA LEU A 844 -29.34 -17.61 0.27
C LEU A 844 -28.32 -18.75 0.38
N GLU A 845 -27.04 -18.44 0.58
CA GLU A 845 -25.98 -19.45 0.75
C GLU A 845 -26.21 -20.30 2.01
N ALA A 846 -26.64 -19.68 3.12
CA ALA A 846 -27.01 -20.40 4.32
C ALA A 846 -28.24 -21.28 4.09
N ALA A 847 -29.25 -20.79 3.37
CA ALA A 847 -30.44 -21.55 3.02
C ALA A 847 -30.09 -22.76 2.14
N GLN A 848 -29.26 -22.60 1.12
CA GLN A 848 -28.77 -23.70 0.27
C GLN A 848 -28.00 -24.74 1.08
N ALA A 849 -27.11 -24.30 1.97
CA ALA A 849 -26.35 -25.22 2.82
C ALA A 849 -27.24 -25.96 3.85
N MET A 850 -28.32 -25.33 4.33
CA MET A 850 -29.26 -25.97 5.26
C MET A 850 -30.28 -26.87 4.57
N ALA A 851 -30.63 -26.57 3.31
CA ALA A 851 -31.57 -27.35 2.50
C ALA A 851 -30.91 -28.53 1.75
N GLY A 852 -29.58 -28.50 1.56
CA GLY A 852 -28.87 -29.54 0.80
C GLY A 852 -29.25 -29.52 -0.68
N ASP A 853 -29.63 -30.68 -1.23
CA ASP A 853 -30.04 -30.84 -2.63
C ASP A 853 -31.51 -30.46 -2.88
N GLN A 854 -32.22 -29.97 -1.87
CA GLN A 854 -33.65 -29.64 -1.97
C GLN A 854 -33.88 -28.28 -2.65
N GLU A 855 -34.92 -28.19 -3.48
CA GLU A 855 -35.27 -26.96 -4.19
C GLU A 855 -35.79 -25.88 -3.23
N LEU A 856 -35.31 -24.64 -3.43
CA LEU A 856 -35.62 -23.47 -2.60
C LEU A 856 -36.44 -22.46 -3.40
N GLN A 857 -37.66 -22.15 -2.93
CA GLN A 857 -38.52 -21.13 -3.55
C GLN A 857 -38.53 -19.86 -2.69
N PRO A 858 -38.09 -18.70 -3.22
CA PRO A 858 -38.12 -17.45 -2.48
C PRO A 858 -39.55 -16.91 -2.34
N ARG A 859 -39.90 -16.42 -1.14
CA ARG A 859 -41.13 -15.69 -0.86
C ARG A 859 -40.84 -14.45 -0.02
N ASP A 860 -41.71 -13.46 -0.16
CA ASP A 860 -41.60 -12.16 0.50
C ASP A 860 -42.83 -11.94 1.39
N ALA A 861 -42.61 -11.42 2.61
CA ALA A 861 -43.64 -11.03 3.57
C ALA A 861 -43.44 -9.57 3.99
N THR A 862 -44.52 -8.83 4.24
CA THR A 862 -44.45 -7.42 4.65
C THR A 862 -44.52 -7.33 6.18
N LEU A 863 -43.49 -6.74 6.79
CA LEU A 863 -43.41 -6.49 8.22
C LEU A 863 -44.32 -5.32 8.64
N PRO A 864 -44.71 -5.23 9.93
CA PRO A 864 -45.52 -4.13 10.46
C PRO A 864 -44.91 -2.72 10.25
N ASP A 865 -43.58 -2.62 10.10
CA ASP A 865 -42.86 -1.36 9.85
C ASP A 865 -42.77 -0.98 8.35
N GLY A 866 -43.50 -1.68 7.48
CA GLY A 866 -43.55 -1.44 6.03
C GLY A 866 -42.36 -2.01 5.25
N LYS A 867 -41.42 -2.70 5.91
CA LYS A 867 -40.29 -3.36 5.24
C LYS A 867 -40.67 -4.76 4.75
N THR A 868 -40.01 -5.21 3.69
CA THR A 868 -40.21 -6.57 3.16
C THR A 868 -39.16 -7.52 3.72
N MET A 869 -39.61 -8.65 4.27
CA MET A 869 -38.79 -9.77 4.71
C MET A 869 -38.84 -10.90 3.68
N ARG A 870 -37.67 -11.33 3.20
CA ARG A 870 -37.55 -12.50 2.32
C ARG A 870 -37.27 -13.77 3.13
N TYR A 871 -37.98 -14.85 2.80
CA TYR A 871 -37.78 -16.19 3.34
C TYR A 871 -37.80 -17.23 2.21
N TRP A 872 -37.32 -18.44 2.47
CA TRP A 872 -37.33 -19.54 1.50
C TRP A 872 -38.20 -20.68 1.97
N VAL A 873 -38.98 -21.22 1.05
CA VAL A 873 -39.73 -22.46 1.22
C VAL A 873 -38.88 -23.60 0.69
N VAL A 874 -38.66 -24.63 1.51
CA VAL A 874 -37.96 -25.86 1.11
C VAL A 874 -38.98 -26.82 0.53
N ALA A 875 -38.80 -27.29 -0.71
CA ALA A 875 -39.70 -28.28 -1.31
C ALA A 875 -39.50 -29.68 -0.69
N ALA A 876 -40.57 -30.45 -0.50
CA ALA A 876 -40.43 -31.87 -0.19
C ALA A 876 -39.84 -32.60 -1.41
N SER A 877 -38.81 -33.41 -1.18
CA SER A 877 -38.34 -34.36 -2.18
C SER A 877 -39.46 -35.36 -2.43
N SER A 878 -39.86 -35.53 -3.68
CA SER A 878 -40.72 -36.64 -4.09
C SER A 878 -39.97 -37.94 -3.81
N GLU A 879 -40.27 -38.60 -2.68
CA GLU A 879 -39.93 -40.01 -2.51
C GLU A 879 -40.69 -40.79 -3.59
N GLU A 880 -39.96 -41.62 -4.35
CA GLU A 880 -40.55 -42.47 -5.39
C GLU A 880 -41.67 -43.32 -4.78
N PRO A 881 -42.93 -43.19 -5.24
CA PRO A 881 -43.99 -44.07 -4.78
C PRO A 881 -43.70 -45.48 -5.29
N GLN A 882 -43.57 -46.42 -4.35
CA GLN A 882 -43.53 -47.84 -4.65
C GLN A 882 -44.78 -48.21 -5.45
N GLN A 883 -44.55 -48.87 -6.59
CA GLN A 883 -45.52 -49.20 -7.63
C GLN A 883 -46.72 -50.00 -7.10
N THR A 884 -47.84 -49.34 -6.79
CA THR A 884 -49.19 -49.87 -7.09
C THR A 884 -50.22 -48.78 -6.83
N GLU A 885 -50.64 -48.05 -7.88
CA GLU A 885 -52.03 -47.64 -8.10
C GLU A 885 -52.18 -46.82 -9.40
N THR A 886 -53.36 -46.95 -10.01
CA THR A 886 -53.69 -46.63 -11.40
C THR A 886 -53.55 -45.16 -11.83
N ALA A 887 -53.31 -44.96 -13.14
CA ALA A 887 -53.12 -43.67 -13.81
C ALA A 887 -54.21 -42.59 -13.56
N ALA A 888 -55.42 -42.99 -13.12
CA ALA A 888 -56.49 -42.05 -12.76
C ALA A 888 -56.34 -41.43 -11.35
N ALA A 889 -55.51 -42.00 -10.47
CA ALA A 889 -55.16 -41.41 -9.16
C ALA A 889 -54.01 -40.39 -9.28
N ALA A 890 -53.08 -40.60 -10.22
CA ALA A 890 -51.98 -39.68 -10.51
C ALA A 890 -52.45 -38.33 -11.08
N GLU A 891 -53.51 -38.33 -11.89
CA GLU A 891 -54.08 -37.09 -12.45
C GLU A 891 -54.90 -36.28 -11.43
N ARG A 892 -55.43 -36.91 -10.38
CA ARG A 892 -56.05 -36.20 -9.24
C ARG A 892 -55.03 -35.69 -8.23
N ALA A 893 -53.86 -36.32 -8.12
CA ALA A 893 -52.75 -35.81 -7.31
C ALA A 893 -52.04 -34.58 -7.94
N ALA A 894 -52.12 -34.42 -9.27
CA ALA A 894 -51.54 -33.29 -10.01
C ALA A 894 -52.22 -31.92 -9.76
N GLN A 895 -53.27 -31.86 -8.94
CA GLN A 895 -53.90 -30.63 -8.45
C GLN A 895 -53.71 -30.40 -6.94
N THR A 896 -52.74 -31.08 -6.32
CA THR A 896 -52.49 -30.93 -4.89
C THR A 896 -51.19 -30.15 -4.66
N GLN A 897 -51.34 -29.00 -4.01
CA GLN A 897 -50.35 -28.23 -3.26
C GLN A 897 -48.94 -28.86 -3.23
N THR A 898 -47.94 -28.16 -3.78
CA THR A 898 -46.53 -28.40 -3.48
C THR A 898 -46.39 -28.58 -1.97
N THR A 899 -46.01 -29.78 -1.54
CA THR A 899 -45.85 -30.10 -0.12
C THR A 899 -44.59 -29.40 0.40
N GLU A 900 -44.69 -28.11 0.76
CA GLU A 900 -43.68 -27.30 1.46
C GLU A 900 -43.07 -28.08 2.65
N LYS A 901 -41.82 -28.52 2.65
CA LYS A 901 -41.23 -29.29 3.76
C LYS A 901 -40.97 -28.43 5.01
N GLY A 902 -40.68 -27.15 4.82
CA GLY A 902 -40.40 -26.19 5.90
C GLY A 902 -39.95 -24.83 5.37
N TYR A 903 -39.56 -23.95 6.30
CA TYR A 903 -39.26 -22.54 6.04
C TYR A 903 -37.90 -22.14 6.59
N ILE A 904 -37.13 -21.40 5.80
CA ILE A 904 -35.85 -20.81 6.20
C ILE A 904 -35.95 -19.30 6.17
N PHE A 905 -35.65 -18.64 7.29
CA PHE A 905 -35.74 -17.19 7.42
C PHE A 905 -34.61 -16.60 8.28
N SER A 906 -34.44 -15.28 8.20
CA SER A 906 -33.46 -14.53 8.98
C SER A 906 -34.10 -13.91 10.22
N SER A 907 -33.45 -14.03 11.38
CA SER A 907 -33.87 -13.32 12.57
C SER A 907 -33.65 -11.81 12.48
N GLY A 908 -32.73 -11.33 11.63
CA GLY A 908 -32.32 -9.93 11.59
C GLY A 908 -33.37 -8.96 11.03
N SER A 909 -34.35 -9.46 10.28
CA SER A 909 -35.49 -8.67 9.79
C SER A 909 -36.64 -8.59 10.79
N ILE A 910 -36.65 -9.48 11.79
CA ILE A 910 -37.79 -9.70 12.71
C ILE A 910 -37.43 -9.20 14.11
N VAL A 911 -36.31 -9.68 14.67
CA VAL A 911 -35.93 -9.44 16.06
C VAL A 911 -35.04 -8.21 16.16
N LYS A 912 -35.47 -7.22 16.95
CA LYS A 912 -34.70 -6.03 17.31
C LYS A 912 -34.44 -6.00 18.82
N GLY A 913 -33.24 -5.60 19.24
CA GLY A 913 -32.94 -5.33 20.66
C GLY A 913 -32.31 -6.45 21.48
N VAL A 914 -32.05 -7.63 20.89
CA VAL A 914 -31.31 -8.71 21.57
C VAL A 914 -29.81 -8.61 21.29
N TYR A 915 -28.99 -8.56 22.35
CA TYR A 915 -27.54 -8.38 22.26
C TYR A 915 -26.80 -9.48 23.02
N GLY A 916 -25.79 -10.08 22.37
CA GLY A 916 -24.78 -10.90 23.02
C GLY A 916 -23.70 -10.04 23.71
N TYR A 917 -22.61 -10.68 24.14
CA TYR A 917 -21.47 -10.00 24.74
C TYR A 917 -20.77 -9.06 23.75
N GLY A 918 -20.60 -9.51 22.51
CA GLY A 918 -19.94 -8.76 21.44
C GLY A 918 -20.85 -7.85 20.62
N GLY A 919 -22.18 -7.96 20.74
CA GLY A 919 -23.13 -7.17 19.94
C GLY A 919 -24.35 -7.97 19.47
N PRO A 920 -25.11 -7.46 18.47
CA PRO A 920 -26.29 -8.15 17.95
C PRO A 920 -25.89 -9.42 17.17
N ILE A 921 -26.71 -10.46 17.26
CA ILE A 921 -26.49 -11.75 16.60
C ILE A 921 -27.64 -12.02 15.62
N VAL A 922 -27.30 -12.23 14.36
CA VAL A 922 -28.26 -12.55 13.30
C VAL A 922 -28.14 -14.04 12.96
N LEU A 923 -29.28 -14.72 12.97
CA LEU A 923 -29.39 -16.17 12.78
C LEU A 923 -30.19 -16.47 11.52
N ALA A 924 -29.80 -17.51 10.79
CA ALA A 924 -30.65 -18.23 9.86
C ALA A 924 -31.32 -19.35 10.65
N ILE A 925 -32.64 -19.41 10.58
CA ILE A 925 -33.47 -20.35 11.35
C ILE A 925 -34.20 -21.21 10.32
N TYR A 926 -34.04 -22.54 10.44
CA TYR A 926 -34.78 -23.51 9.64
C TYR A 926 -35.81 -24.22 10.52
N VAL A 927 -37.09 -24.08 10.17
CA VAL A 927 -38.22 -24.73 10.84
C VAL A 927 -38.99 -25.63 9.87
N ASP A 928 -39.61 -26.68 10.39
CA ASP A 928 -40.61 -27.45 9.63
C ASP A 928 -41.97 -26.73 9.59
N ARG A 929 -42.97 -27.37 8.97
CA ARG A 929 -44.36 -26.86 8.90
C ARG A 929 -45.00 -26.56 10.25
N ASN A 930 -44.65 -27.35 11.26
CA ASN A 930 -45.27 -27.30 12.58
C ASN A 930 -44.54 -26.33 13.52
N GLY A 931 -43.43 -25.73 13.07
CA GLY A 931 -42.59 -24.84 13.86
C GLY A 931 -41.46 -25.55 14.60
N THR A 932 -41.22 -26.84 14.35
CA THR A 932 -40.10 -27.57 14.96
C THR A 932 -38.79 -27.11 14.34
N LEU A 933 -37.85 -26.71 15.19
CA LEU A 933 -36.54 -26.23 14.78
C LEU A 933 -35.70 -27.38 14.20
N GLN A 934 -35.34 -27.28 12.93
CA GLN A 934 -34.49 -28.25 12.23
C GLN A 934 -33.01 -27.87 12.36
N GLY A 935 -32.70 -26.57 12.37
CA GLY A 935 -31.35 -26.09 12.60
C GLY A 935 -31.24 -24.57 12.69
N VAL A 936 -30.15 -24.10 13.31
CA VAL A 936 -29.81 -22.69 13.44
C VAL A 936 -28.38 -22.47 12.98
N ARG A 937 -28.17 -21.44 12.17
CA ARG A 937 -26.83 -21.03 11.73
C ARG A 937 -26.62 -19.54 11.97
N VAL A 938 -25.48 -19.19 12.55
CA VAL A 938 -25.11 -17.78 12.72
C VAL A 938 -24.76 -17.16 11.36
N LEU A 939 -25.51 -16.13 10.95
CA LEU A 939 -25.28 -15.36 9.72
C LEU A 939 -24.32 -14.19 9.95
N GLN A 940 -24.46 -13.55 11.11
CA GLN A 940 -23.63 -12.42 11.51
C GLN A 940 -23.51 -12.39 13.02
N SER A 941 -22.28 -12.24 13.51
CA SER A 941 -21.98 -12.09 14.93
C SER A 941 -20.73 -11.23 15.10
N GLN A 942 -20.67 -10.47 16.20
CA GLN A 942 -19.52 -9.68 16.63
C GLN A 942 -18.77 -10.34 17.80
N GLU A 943 -19.10 -11.60 18.12
CA GLU A 943 -18.50 -12.37 19.20
C GLU A 943 -17.08 -12.82 18.86
N THR A 944 -16.27 -13.04 19.91
CA THR A 944 -14.92 -13.59 19.73
C THR A 944 -15.01 -15.00 19.13
N PRO A 945 -14.24 -15.36 18.08
CA PRO A 945 -14.36 -16.66 17.41
C PRO A 945 -14.26 -17.87 18.34
N ALA A 946 -13.42 -17.79 19.37
CA ALA A 946 -13.28 -18.85 20.37
C ALA A 946 -14.60 -19.14 21.14
N TYR A 947 -15.45 -18.15 21.36
CA TYR A 947 -16.77 -18.36 21.97
C TYR A 947 -17.76 -18.98 20.97
N LEU A 948 -17.71 -18.61 19.69
CA LEU A 948 -18.57 -19.20 18.66
C LEU A 948 -18.22 -20.67 18.39
N GLU A 949 -16.94 -21.03 18.43
CA GLU A 949 -16.49 -22.43 18.34
C GLU A 949 -17.07 -23.27 19.49
N GLN A 950 -17.04 -22.76 20.72
CA GLN A 950 -17.64 -23.43 21.89
C GLN A 950 -19.16 -23.62 21.75
N LEU A 951 -19.86 -22.70 21.06
CA LEU A 951 -21.30 -22.79 20.84
C LEU A 951 -21.69 -23.68 19.66
N THR A 952 -20.74 -24.12 18.82
CA THR A 952 -21.08 -24.81 17.56
C THR A 952 -21.76 -26.17 17.79
N GLU A 953 -21.32 -26.93 18.79
CA GLU A 953 -21.98 -28.20 19.16
C GLU A 953 -23.31 -27.96 19.90
N TRP A 954 -23.35 -26.98 20.79
CA TRP A 954 -24.56 -26.61 21.53
C TRP A 954 -25.67 -26.07 20.61
N LEU A 955 -25.34 -25.36 19.53
CA LEU A 955 -26.34 -24.92 18.55
C LEU A 955 -27.08 -26.09 17.88
N LYS A 956 -26.44 -27.25 17.74
CA LYS A 956 -27.07 -28.45 17.19
C LYS A 956 -28.06 -29.07 18.17
N SER A 957 -27.87 -28.90 19.49
CA SER A 957 -28.80 -29.42 20.50
C SER A 957 -30.08 -28.60 20.63
N LEU A 958 -30.18 -27.46 19.94
CA LEU A 958 -31.42 -26.66 19.89
C LEU A 958 -32.48 -27.30 18.98
N SER A 959 -32.07 -28.13 18.00
CA SER A 959 -32.99 -28.79 17.07
C SER A 959 -33.98 -29.71 17.80
N GLY A 960 -35.22 -29.80 17.30
CA GLY A 960 -36.28 -30.63 17.86
C GLY A 960 -37.30 -29.88 18.75
N HIS A 961 -37.04 -28.63 19.10
CA HIS A 961 -37.97 -27.80 19.89
C HIS A 961 -38.94 -27.05 18.97
N ASN A 962 -40.22 -26.93 19.37
CA ASN A 962 -41.19 -26.12 18.65
C ASN A 962 -41.04 -24.64 19.02
N VAL A 963 -40.62 -23.81 18.06
CA VAL A 963 -40.36 -22.37 18.28
C VAL A 963 -41.58 -21.48 18.03
N PHE A 964 -42.73 -22.06 17.65
CA PHE A 964 -44.00 -21.33 17.54
C PHE A 964 -44.79 -21.31 18.86
N GLU A 965 -44.35 -22.08 19.86
CA GLU A 965 -44.99 -22.15 21.18
C GLU A 965 -44.40 -21.15 22.20
N PRO A 966 -45.17 -20.69 23.21
CA PRO A 966 -44.75 -19.63 24.12
C PRO A 966 -43.59 -20.00 25.07
N ARG A 967 -43.37 -21.30 25.33
CA ARG A 967 -42.31 -21.82 26.22
C ARG A 967 -41.20 -22.55 25.47
N ALA A 968 -40.96 -22.18 24.21
CA ALA A 968 -39.90 -22.78 23.41
C ALA A 968 -38.53 -22.63 24.10
N LEU A 969 -37.76 -23.72 24.22
CA LEU A 969 -36.37 -23.74 24.69
C LEU A 969 -36.16 -23.33 26.17
N GLU A 970 -37.19 -23.29 27.03
CA GLU A 970 -37.04 -22.94 28.47
C GLU A 970 -36.21 -23.96 29.27
N ASP A 971 -36.14 -25.19 28.79
CA ASP A 971 -35.39 -26.32 29.33
C ASP A 971 -33.93 -26.40 28.88
N VAL A 972 -33.50 -25.48 28.00
CA VAL A 972 -32.13 -25.44 27.47
C VAL A 972 -31.24 -24.54 28.31
N ASP A 973 -30.22 -25.13 28.94
CA ASP A 973 -29.22 -24.40 29.72
C ASP A 973 -28.26 -23.56 28.85
N THR A 974 -27.84 -22.43 29.42
CA THR A 974 -26.79 -21.56 28.83
C THR A 974 -25.39 -22.16 29.01
N VAL A 975 -24.46 -21.81 28.12
CA VAL A 975 -23.10 -22.35 28.14
C VAL A 975 -22.22 -21.55 29.11
N SER A 976 -21.59 -22.24 30.06
CA SER A 976 -20.64 -21.62 31.01
C SER A 976 -19.46 -20.97 30.27
N GLY A 977 -19.19 -19.70 30.56
CA GLY A 977 -18.15 -18.91 29.88
C GLY A 977 -18.63 -18.16 28.64
N ALA A 978 -19.79 -18.51 28.06
CA ALA A 978 -20.44 -17.82 26.95
C ALA A 978 -21.90 -17.43 27.28
N THR A 979 -22.23 -17.33 28.58
CA THR A 979 -23.60 -17.22 29.11
C THR A 979 -24.42 -16.09 28.47
N ILE A 980 -23.84 -14.89 28.33
CA ILE A 980 -24.52 -13.72 27.73
C ILE A 980 -24.82 -13.98 26.25
N THR A 981 -23.90 -14.59 25.52
CA THR A 981 -24.03 -14.89 24.09
C THR A 981 -25.02 -16.03 23.85
N SER A 982 -24.98 -17.10 24.64
CA SER A 982 -25.95 -18.22 24.52
C SER A 982 -27.36 -17.78 24.92
N ASP A 983 -27.50 -16.96 25.97
CA ASP A 983 -28.80 -16.40 26.37
C ASP A 983 -29.37 -15.49 25.28
N ALA A 984 -28.53 -14.66 24.64
CA ALA A 984 -28.93 -13.86 23.49
C ALA A 984 -29.44 -14.71 22.34
N ILE A 985 -28.76 -15.81 21.98
CA ILE A 985 -29.22 -16.73 20.94
C ILE A 985 -30.58 -17.34 21.28
N LEU A 986 -30.77 -17.83 22.51
CA LEU A 986 -32.05 -18.40 22.96
C LEU A 986 -33.18 -17.37 22.86
N ARG A 987 -32.96 -16.14 23.34
CA ARG A 987 -33.94 -15.05 23.24
C ARG A 987 -34.25 -14.70 21.79
N THR A 988 -33.24 -14.65 20.91
CA THR A 988 -33.44 -14.38 19.48
C THR A 988 -34.29 -15.46 18.83
N VAL A 989 -34.05 -16.74 19.09
CA VAL A 989 -34.86 -17.83 18.52
C VAL A 989 -36.29 -17.81 19.06
N ARG A 990 -36.47 -17.60 20.38
CA ARG A 990 -37.79 -17.52 21.04
C ARG A 990 -38.63 -16.35 20.53
N GLN A 991 -38.02 -15.23 20.16
CA GLN A 991 -38.73 -14.07 19.61
C GLN A 991 -38.98 -14.22 18.11
N ALA A 992 -38.00 -14.77 17.36
CA ALA A 992 -38.09 -14.85 15.91
C ALA A 992 -39.14 -15.85 15.41
N GLY A 993 -39.34 -16.98 16.12
CA GLY A 993 -40.28 -18.03 15.73
C GLY A 993 -41.75 -17.56 15.69
N PRO A 994 -42.31 -17.05 16.80
CA PRO A 994 -43.71 -16.61 16.84
C PRO A 994 -44.00 -15.43 15.92
N GLU A 995 -43.05 -14.49 15.79
CA GLU A 995 -43.18 -13.37 14.85
C GLU A 995 -43.10 -13.80 13.38
N PHE A 996 -42.26 -14.77 13.04
CA PHE A 996 -42.26 -15.34 11.70
C PHE A 996 -43.60 -16.01 11.38
N ALA A 997 -44.14 -16.79 12.32
CA ALA A 997 -45.44 -17.46 12.14
C ALA A 997 -46.58 -16.46 11.94
N SER A 998 -46.58 -15.34 12.67
CA SER A 998 -47.62 -14.31 12.54
C SER A 998 -47.48 -13.49 11.25
N VAL A 999 -46.27 -13.05 10.91
CA VAL A 999 -46.03 -12.14 9.77
C VAL A 999 -45.97 -12.88 8.42
N ALA A 1000 -45.27 -14.01 8.36
CA ALA A 1000 -45.03 -14.71 7.10
C ALA A 1000 -46.07 -15.79 6.79
N LEU A 1001 -46.58 -16.47 7.82
CA LEU A 1001 -47.54 -17.59 7.67
C LEU A 1001 -48.98 -17.20 8.03
N GLN A 1002 -49.22 -15.99 8.57
CA GLN A 1002 -50.53 -15.52 9.03
C GLN A 1002 -51.21 -16.47 10.05
N LEU A 1003 -50.41 -17.22 10.82
CA LEU A 1003 -50.91 -18.14 11.84
C LEU A 1003 -51.16 -17.40 13.15
N GLU A 1004 -52.37 -17.51 13.69
CA GLU A 1004 -52.66 -17.06 15.06
C GLU A 1004 -52.05 -18.05 16.08
N THR A 1005 -50.82 -17.79 16.52
CA THR A 1005 -50.21 -18.58 17.60
C THR A 1005 -50.58 -17.98 18.96
N ALA A 1006 -50.81 -18.83 19.97
CA ALA A 1006 -51.01 -18.38 21.35
C ALA A 1006 -49.80 -17.55 21.86
N ALA A 1007 -48.61 -17.86 21.35
CA ALA A 1007 -47.37 -17.12 21.57
C ALA A 1007 -47.41 -15.71 20.94
N ALA A 1008 -47.93 -15.55 19.72
CA ALA A 1008 -48.07 -14.23 19.09
C ALA A 1008 -49.05 -13.32 19.85
N LYS A 1009 -50.08 -13.88 20.50
CA LYS A 1009 -50.99 -13.14 21.40
C LYS A 1009 -50.31 -12.70 22.70
N GLU A 1010 -49.46 -13.54 23.31
CA GLU A 1010 -48.65 -13.15 24.47
C GLU A 1010 -47.60 -12.08 24.11
N VAL A 1011 -46.90 -12.24 22.98
CA VAL A 1011 -45.90 -11.27 22.48
C VAL A 1011 -46.55 -9.93 22.11
N ALA A 1012 -47.69 -9.93 21.39
CA ALA A 1012 -48.43 -8.71 21.06
C ALA A 1012 -49.07 -8.03 22.30
N SER A 1013 -49.39 -8.79 23.36
CA SER A 1013 -49.84 -8.24 24.64
C SER A 1013 -48.70 -7.73 25.53
N ALA A 1014 -47.46 -8.19 25.27
CA ALA A 1014 -46.25 -7.78 25.99
C ALA A 1014 -45.67 -6.45 25.49
N ASP A 1015 -45.95 -6.06 24.24
CA ASP A 1015 -45.50 -4.81 23.62
C ASP A 1015 -46.00 -3.53 24.33
N GLY A 1016 -47.09 -3.61 25.09
CA GLY A 1016 -47.61 -2.48 25.87
C GLY A 1016 -46.88 -2.23 27.20
N PHE A 1017 -46.09 -3.19 27.68
CA PHE A 1017 -45.47 -3.15 29.01
C PHE A 1017 -44.17 -3.97 29.02
N HIS A 1018 -43.20 -3.65 28.15
CA HIS A 1018 -41.81 -4.03 28.40
C HIS A 1018 -41.30 -3.31 29.65
N ARG A 1019 -41.70 -3.80 30.83
CA ARG A 1019 -41.07 -3.52 32.11
C ARG A 1019 -39.60 -3.84 31.93
N HIS A 1020 -38.79 -2.79 31.86
CA HIS A 1020 -37.35 -2.85 32.01
C HIS A 1020 -37.06 -3.68 33.26
N ARG A 1021 -36.70 -4.95 33.10
CA ARG A 1021 -36.26 -5.77 34.22
C ARG A 1021 -34.97 -5.12 34.68
N LEU A 1022 -35.03 -4.43 35.81
CA LEU A 1022 -33.90 -3.81 36.47
C LEU A 1022 -32.85 -4.91 36.68
N ASP A 1023 -31.77 -4.86 35.90
CA ASP A 1023 -30.65 -5.77 36.10
C ASP A 1023 -30.01 -5.40 37.44
N ILE A 1024 -30.00 -6.34 38.38
CA ILE A 1024 -29.40 -6.12 39.70
C ILE A 1024 -27.93 -5.69 39.58
N ARG A 1025 -27.24 -6.13 38.52
CA ARG A 1025 -25.86 -5.76 38.22
C ARG A 1025 -25.75 -4.27 37.88
N PHE A 1026 -26.71 -3.71 37.14
CA PHE A 1026 -26.74 -2.28 36.83
C PHE A 1026 -26.84 -1.44 38.09
N VAL A 1027 -27.74 -1.81 39.02
CA VAL A 1027 -27.94 -1.10 40.28
C VAL A 1027 -26.66 -1.08 41.12
N VAL A 1028 -26.01 -2.23 41.25
CA VAL A 1028 -24.76 -2.36 42.00
C VAL A 1028 -23.63 -1.56 41.34
N LEU A 1029 -23.52 -1.56 40.02
CA LEU A 1029 -22.52 -0.77 39.29
C LEU A 1029 -22.72 0.74 39.47
N VAL A 1030 -23.97 1.21 39.45
CA VAL A 1030 -24.30 2.62 39.75
C VAL A 1030 -23.95 2.95 41.21
N ALA A 1031 -24.26 2.07 42.16
CA ALA A 1031 -23.89 2.27 43.57
C ALA A 1031 -22.36 2.35 43.75
N LEU A 1032 -21.60 1.44 43.13
CA LEU A 1032 -20.13 1.47 43.13
C LEU A 1032 -19.59 2.77 42.50
N LEU A 1033 -20.22 3.26 41.42
CA LEU A 1033 -19.81 4.51 40.78
C LEU A 1033 -20.03 5.72 41.69
N VAL A 1034 -21.19 5.80 42.35
CA VAL A 1034 -21.48 6.87 43.31
C VAL A 1034 -20.48 6.83 44.46
N VAL A 1035 -20.21 5.66 45.04
CA VAL A 1035 -19.20 5.50 46.09
C VAL A 1035 -17.80 5.91 45.60
N ALA A 1036 -17.42 5.53 44.38
CA ALA A 1036 -16.14 5.95 43.79
C ALA A 1036 -16.03 7.49 43.63
N ILE A 1037 -17.11 8.15 43.22
CA ILE A 1037 -17.15 9.63 43.11
C ILE A 1037 -17.00 10.27 44.50
N LEU A 1038 -17.70 9.74 45.52
CA LEU A 1038 -17.62 10.23 46.89
C LEU A 1038 -16.23 10.00 47.52
N LEU A 1039 -15.65 8.81 47.36
CA LEU A 1039 -14.30 8.48 47.86
C LEU A 1039 -13.21 9.34 47.22
N ARG A 1040 -13.44 9.79 45.99
CA ARG A 1040 -12.54 10.73 45.34
C ARG A 1040 -12.61 12.14 45.94
N GLN A 1041 -13.79 12.56 46.42
CA GLN A 1041 -13.97 13.86 47.09
C GLN A 1041 -13.48 13.83 48.55
N VAL A 1042 -13.50 12.66 49.19
CA VAL A 1042 -13.09 12.45 50.59
C VAL A 1042 -12.03 11.35 50.66
N PRO A 1043 -10.74 11.68 50.44
CA PRO A 1043 -9.69 10.68 50.28
C PRO A 1043 -9.30 10.02 51.60
N ASN A 1044 -9.70 8.75 51.79
CA ASN A 1044 -9.17 7.88 52.86
C ASN A 1044 -8.57 6.61 52.25
N VAL A 1045 -7.29 6.37 52.52
CA VAL A 1045 -6.50 5.28 51.93
C VAL A 1045 -7.06 3.90 52.28
N TRP A 1046 -7.48 3.68 53.53
CA TRP A 1046 -7.99 2.39 53.99
C TRP A 1046 -9.37 2.08 53.42
N VAL A 1047 -10.24 3.09 53.39
CA VAL A 1047 -11.58 2.96 52.80
C VAL A 1047 -11.47 2.73 51.28
N ARG A 1048 -10.54 3.41 50.62
CA ARG A 1048 -10.26 3.19 49.20
C ARG A 1048 -9.72 1.79 48.91
N ARG A 1049 -8.80 1.26 49.73
CA ARG A 1049 -8.30 -0.13 49.59
C ARG A 1049 -9.40 -1.15 49.78
N ALA A 1050 -10.25 -0.97 50.80
CA ALA A 1050 -11.42 -1.82 51.01
C ALA A 1050 -12.37 -1.78 49.80
N PHE A 1051 -12.60 -0.58 49.23
CA PHE A 1051 -13.39 -0.42 48.02
C PHE A 1051 -12.77 -1.12 46.80
N LEU A 1052 -11.45 -1.01 46.59
CA LEU A 1052 -10.76 -1.71 45.50
C LEU A 1052 -10.85 -3.24 45.65
N LEU A 1053 -10.75 -3.78 46.88
CA LEU A 1053 -10.96 -5.21 47.16
C LEU A 1053 -12.40 -5.65 46.84
N VAL A 1054 -13.40 -4.87 47.24
CA VAL A 1054 -14.81 -5.14 46.94
C VAL A 1054 -15.05 -5.11 45.43
N THR A 1055 -14.54 -4.11 44.73
CA THR A 1055 -14.62 -4.01 43.27
C THR A 1055 -13.96 -5.23 42.61
N LEU A 1056 -12.75 -5.60 43.00
CA LEU A 1056 -12.04 -6.77 42.46
C LEU A 1056 -12.81 -8.08 42.69
N ALA A 1057 -13.36 -8.30 43.89
CA ALA A 1057 -14.12 -9.51 44.21
C ALA A 1057 -15.45 -9.57 43.45
N VAL A 1058 -16.21 -8.47 43.42
CA VAL A 1058 -17.56 -8.43 42.85
C VAL A 1058 -17.52 -8.32 41.33
N THR A 1059 -16.87 -7.29 40.78
CA THR A 1059 -16.86 -7.07 39.33
C THR A 1059 -15.85 -7.97 38.62
N GLY A 1060 -14.71 -8.25 39.26
CA GLY A 1060 -13.66 -9.13 38.72
C GLY A 1060 -13.98 -10.61 38.85
N PHE A 1061 -14.00 -11.15 40.07
CA PHE A 1061 -14.11 -12.61 40.28
C PHE A 1061 -15.54 -13.15 40.15
N TRP A 1062 -16.53 -12.47 40.73
CA TRP A 1062 -17.90 -12.99 40.76
C TRP A 1062 -18.64 -12.80 39.43
N TRP A 1063 -18.59 -11.59 38.86
CA TRP A 1063 -19.29 -11.31 37.60
C TRP A 1063 -18.43 -11.40 36.35
N ASN A 1064 -17.10 -11.49 36.48
CA ASN A 1064 -16.18 -11.45 35.34
C ASN A 1064 -16.50 -10.32 34.35
N LEU A 1065 -16.83 -9.15 34.90
CA LEU A 1065 -17.38 -8.01 34.18
C LEU A 1065 -16.35 -6.87 34.15
N GLN A 1066 -15.83 -6.58 32.96
CA GLN A 1066 -14.88 -5.51 32.74
C GLN A 1066 -15.20 -4.72 31.47
N TYR A 1067 -14.85 -3.44 31.48
CA TYR A 1067 -14.87 -2.60 30.29
C TYR A 1067 -13.70 -2.99 29.39
N SER A 1068 -14.00 -3.36 28.14
CA SER A 1068 -13.03 -3.84 27.16
C SER A 1068 -13.10 -3.04 25.87
N SER A 1069 -12.17 -3.31 24.96
CA SER A 1069 -12.16 -2.71 23.62
C SER A 1069 -13.43 -3.03 22.82
N GLN A 1070 -14.12 -4.14 23.08
CA GLN A 1070 -15.37 -4.48 22.40
C GLN A 1070 -16.51 -3.52 22.73
N GLN A 1071 -16.64 -3.06 23.99
CA GLN A 1071 -17.66 -2.07 24.36
C GLN A 1071 -17.37 -0.69 23.74
N VAL A 1072 -16.09 -0.34 23.61
CA VAL A 1072 -15.68 0.86 22.85
C VAL A 1072 -16.11 0.74 21.40
N VAL A 1073 -15.90 -0.43 20.78
CA VAL A 1073 -16.30 -0.71 19.39
C VAL A 1073 -17.81 -0.66 19.23
N ALA A 1074 -18.56 -1.26 20.16
CA ALA A 1074 -20.03 -1.26 20.16
C ALA A 1074 -20.60 0.17 20.27
N LEU A 1075 -20.07 0.99 21.19
CA LEU A 1075 -20.47 2.39 21.33
C LEU A 1075 -20.21 3.19 20.05
N LEU A 1076 -18.98 3.10 19.52
CA LEU A 1076 -18.60 3.81 18.31
C LEU A 1076 -19.34 3.31 17.06
N GLY A 1077 -19.78 2.05 17.08
CA GLY A 1077 -20.63 1.45 16.04
C GLY A 1077 -22.11 1.77 16.16
N GLY A 1078 -22.54 2.53 17.17
CA GLY A 1078 -23.95 2.82 17.42
C GLY A 1078 -24.76 1.61 17.90
N ASN A 1079 -24.09 0.51 18.25
CA ASN A 1079 -24.71 -0.73 18.74
C ASN A 1079 -24.95 -0.62 20.26
N VAL A 1080 -25.82 0.31 20.66
CA VAL A 1080 -26.19 0.52 22.06
C VAL A 1080 -27.34 -0.44 22.42
N PRO A 1081 -27.27 -1.16 23.56
CA PRO A 1081 -28.36 -1.99 24.03
C PRO A 1081 -29.67 -1.18 24.18
N GLY A 1082 -30.80 -1.74 23.73
CA GLY A 1082 -32.11 -1.11 23.92
C GLY A 1082 -32.53 -1.03 25.41
N ASP A 1083 -32.03 -1.95 26.22
CA ASP A 1083 -32.25 -2.00 27.66
C ASP A 1083 -31.26 -1.08 28.40
N TRP A 1084 -31.67 0.18 28.60
CA TRP A 1084 -30.95 1.22 29.35
C TRP A 1084 -30.66 0.92 30.83
N LEU A 1085 -31.25 -0.13 31.41
CA LEU A 1085 -31.02 -0.57 32.80
C LEU A 1085 -30.25 -1.90 32.89
N SER A 1086 -29.44 -2.23 31.88
CA SER A 1086 -28.62 -3.44 31.82
C SER A 1086 -27.14 -3.19 32.16
N ALA A 1087 -26.43 -4.21 32.68
CA ALA A 1087 -24.98 -4.12 32.89
C ALA A 1087 -24.20 -3.73 31.62
N SER A 1088 -24.64 -4.20 30.45
CA SER A 1088 -24.06 -3.86 29.15
C SER A 1088 -24.20 -2.37 28.83
N PHE A 1089 -25.39 -1.78 29.09
CA PHE A 1089 -25.60 -0.35 28.92
C PHE A 1089 -24.72 0.48 29.86
N PHE A 1090 -24.56 0.04 31.12
CA PHE A 1090 -23.66 0.69 32.06
C PHE A 1090 -22.22 0.77 31.53
N LEU A 1091 -21.69 -0.36 31.03
CA LEU A 1091 -20.34 -0.40 30.47
C LEU A 1091 -20.23 0.45 29.20
N ILE A 1092 -21.16 0.32 28.26
CA ILE A 1092 -21.09 0.97 26.94
C ILE A 1092 -21.30 2.50 27.04
N VAL A 1093 -22.20 2.97 27.91
CA VAL A 1093 -22.62 4.39 27.94
C VAL A 1093 -22.18 5.10 29.22
N VAL A 1094 -22.48 4.52 30.38
CA VAL A 1094 -22.29 5.20 31.68
C VAL A 1094 -20.80 5.36 32.01
N VAL A 1095 -19.98 4.32 31.76
CA VAL A 1095 -18.53 4.39 32.04
C VAL A 1095 -17.83 5.47 31.21
N PRO A 1096 -17.97 5.54 29.86
CA PRO A 1096 -17.37 6.62 29.07
C PRO A 1096 -17.82 8.02 29.49
N LEU A 1097 -19.12 8.20 29.77
CA LEU A 1097 -19.65 9.48 30.23
C LEU A 1097 -19.06 9.88 31.59
N ALA A 1098 -18.98 8.93 32.53
CA ALA A 1098 -18.36 9.14 33.83
C ALA A 1098 -16.88 9.51 33.70
N VAL A 1099 -16.15 8.89 32.75
CA VAL A 1099 -14.75 9.22 32.50
C VAL A 1099 -14.60 10.61 31.87
N LEU A 1100 -15.51 11.01 30.98
CA LEU A 1100 -15.48 12.32 30.34
C LEU A 1100 -15.80 13.46 31.32
N VAL A 1101 -16.72 13.23 32.25
CA VAL A 1101 -17.14 14.23 33.25
C VAL A 1101 -16.17 14.28 34.44
N PHE A 1102 -15.79 13.12 34.97
CA PHE A 1102 -15.02 13.03 36.21
C PHE A 1102 -13.54 12.73 35.99
N GLY A 1103 -13.07 12.39 34.78
CA GLY A 1103 -11.68 11.95 34.54
C GLY A 1103 -11.49 10.45 34.80
N ASN A 1104 -10.29 9.99 35.17
CA ASN A 1104 -9.97 8.55 35.24
C ASN A 1104 -10.57 7.80 36.46
N ILE A 1105 -11.88 7.94 36.68
CA ILE A 1105 -12.60 7.31 37.79
C ILE A 1105 -12.79 5.80 37.57
N TYR A 1106 -12.93 5.36 36.32
CA TYR A 1106 -13.06 3.95 36.02
C TYR A 1106 -11.79 3.18 36.37
N CYS A 1107 -10.64 3.48 35.75
CA CYS A 1107 -9.41 2.73 36.01
C CYS A 1107 -8.89 2.92 37.44
N GLY A 1108 -9.16 4.07 38.07
CA GLY A 1108 -8.68 4.37 39.42
C GLY A 1108 -9.52 3.79 40.57
N TYR A 1109 -10.77 3.37 40.32
CA TYR A 1109 -11.71 2.95 41.38
C TYR A 1109 -12.61 1.76 40.98
N LEU A 1110 -13.22 1.77 39.80
CA LEU A 1110 -14.22 0.75 39.39
C LEU A 1110 -13.65 -0.43 38.58
N CYS A 1111 -12.48 -0.27 37.99
CA CYS A 1111 -11.87 -1.30 37.15
C CYS A 1111 -11.28 -2.41 38.03
N PRO A 1112 -11.71 -3.69 37.89
CA PRO A 1112 -11.15 -4.78 38.67
C PRO A 1112 -9.66 -5.00 38.37
N PHE A 1113 -9.22 -4.78 37.13
CA PHE A 1113 -7.80 -4.87 36.77
C PHE A 1113 -6.98 -3.73 37.37
N GLY A 1114 -7.49 -2.50 37.36
CA GLY A 1114 -6.83 -1.36 38.02
C GLY A 1114 -6.72 -1.57 39.54
N ALA A 1115 -7.79 -2.07 40.16
CA ALA A 1115 -7.80 -2.47 41.56
C ALA A 1115 -6.74 -3.53 41.87
N LEU A 1116 -6.64 -4.58 41.06
CA LEU A 1116 -5.64 -5.63 41.22
C LEU A 1116 -4.20 -5.10 41.07
N GLN A 1117 -3.93 -4.31 40.03
CA GLN A 1117 -2.60 -3.72 39.79
C GLN A 1117 -2.13 -2.91 40.99
N GLU A 1118 -3.02 -2.11 41.56
CA GLU A 1118 -2.70 -1.24 42.69
C GLU A 1118 -2.53 -2.03 44.00
N LEU A 1119 -3.44 -2.97 44.29
CA LEU A 1119 -3.33 -3.85 45.46
C LEU A 1119 -2.06 -4.71 45.42
N VAL A 1120 -1.65 -5.19 44.24
CA VAL A 1120 -0.38 -5.91 44.05
C VAL A 1120 0.82 -4.96 44.21
N GLY A 1121 0.70 -3.71 43.74
CA GLY A 1121 1.71 -2.69 43.95
C GLY A 1121 1.97 -2.40 45.43
N ASP A 1122 0.91 -2.36 46.23
CA ASP A 1122 0.98 -2.15 47.68
C ASP A 1122 1.77 -3.25 48.40
N LEU A 1123 1.63 -4.52 47.96
CA LEU A 1123 2.38 -5.66 48.51
C LEU A 1123 3.90 -5.53 48.32
N ARG A 1124 4.36 -4.70 47.38
CA ARG A 1124 5.78 -4.51 47.07
C ARG A 1124 6.49 -3.47 47.95
N THR A 1125 5.74 -2.66 48.71
CA THR A 1125 6.30 -1.58 49.56
C THR A 1125 6.52 -1.96 51.02
N ALA A 1126 6.00 -3.12 51.47
CA ALA A 1126 6.22 -3.63 52.80
C ALA A 1126 7.53 -4.44 52.87
N GLY A 1127 8.68 -3.77 52.82
CA GLY A 1127 9.94 -4.50 53.02
C GLY A 1127 11.26 -3.80 52.69
N LEU A 1128 11.48 -2.53 53.07
CA LEU A 1128 12.84 -2.02 53.31
C LEU A 1128 12.83 -0.98 54.45
N PRO A 1129 13.47 -1.24 55.60
CA PRO A 1129 13.52 -0.30 56.72
C PRO A 1129 14.43 0.88 56.37
N GLY A 1130 13.87 2.09 56.45
CA GLY A 1130 14.64 3.33 56.32
C GLY A 1130 15.57 3.53 57.51
N LYS A 1131 16.87 3.61 57.24
CA LYS A 1131 17.87 4.33 58.04
C LYS A 1131 19.09 4.61 57.17
N THR A 1132 19.64 5.82 57.36
CA THR A 1132 20.94 6.34 56.87
C THR A 1132 21.13 6.57 55.38
N LEU A 1133 21.02 7.85 54.94
CA LEU A 1133 22.16 8.62 54.40
C LEU A 1133 21.72 10.06 54.05
N VAL A 1134 21.99 10.98 54.98
CA VAL A 1134 22.28 12.39 54.66
C VAL A 1134 23.80 12.45 54.54
N ALA A 1135 24.33 12.62 53.31
CA ALA A 1135 25.56 13.36 52.98
C ALA A 1135 26.07 13.00 51.57
N ALA A 1136 26.58 14.04 50.89
CA ALA A 1136 27.48 14.01 49.74
C ALA A 1136 26.90 13.71 48.34
N GLY A 1137 26.69 14.80 47.59
CA GLY A 1137 27.23 15.05 46.25
C GLY A 1137 27.28 13.91 45.20
N THR A 1138 26.50 14.14 44.14
CA THR A 1138 26.71 13.72 42.73
C THR A 1138 26.63 12.23 42.36
N ILE A 1139 25.93 12.02 41.22
CA ILE A 1139 25.83 10.83 40.34
C ILE A 1139 24.55 9.99 40.51
N ASP A 1140 23.72 10.09 39.47
CA ASP A 1140 22.81 9.11 38.85
C ASP A 1140 22.16 8.01 39.70
N GLU A 1141 20.85 8.15 39.93
CA GLU A 1141 19.95 7.01 40.16
C GLU A 1141 19.13 6.70 38.90
N VAL A 1142 19.60 5.70 38.17
CA VAL A 1142 18.77 4.85 37.32
C VAL A 1142 18.01 3.86 38.23
N SER A 1143 16.71 3.75 37.96
CA SER A 1143 15.81 2.64 38.27
C SER A 1143 15.10 2.61 39.63
N ALA A 1144 13.80 2.27 39.53
CA ALA A 1144 12.92 1.71 40.55
C ALA A 1144 12.00 2.60 41.41
N ALA A 1145 11.87 3.91 41.15
CA ALA A 1145 10.88 4.75 41.87
C ALA A 1145 9.84 5.51 41.01
N GLY A 1146 9.82 5.31 39.68
CA GLY A 1146 8.96 6.06 38.75
C GLY A 1146 7.54 5.49 38.51
N LEU A 1147 7.21 4.31 39.04
CA LEU A 1147 5.96 3.60 38.69
C LEU A 1147 4.77 3.86 39.64
N ALA A 1148 4.94 4.60 40.74
CA ALA A 1148 3.90 4.74 41.76
C ALA A 1148 3.45 6.18 42.08
N ARG A 1149 3.99 7.23 41.42
CA ARG A 1149 3.66 8.63 41.79
C ARG A 1149 3.13 9.55 40.68
N CYS A 1150 2.85 9.06 39.47
CA CYS A 1150 2.35 9.90 38.37
C CYS A 1150 0.89 9.68 37.96
N ALA A 1151 0.02 9.28 38.89
CA ALA A 1151 -1.44 9.24 38.63
C ALA A 1151 -2.24 10.40 39.26
N PHE A 1152 -1.67 11.19 40.17
CA PHE A 1152 -2.41 12.26 40.84
C PHE A 1152 -1.52 13.47 41.11
N ARG A 1153 -1.67 14.51 40.30
CA ARG A 1153 -1.31 15.87 40.68
C ARG A 1153 -2.57 16.71 40.67
N VAL A 1154 -3.06 17.04 41.86
CA VAL A 1154 -4.02 18.11 42.10
C VAL A 1154 -3.21 19.41 42.02
N ASP A 1155 -3.59 20.29 41.09
CA ASP A 1155 -2.99 21.62 40.96
C ASP A 1155 -3.31 22.46 42.21
N SER A 1156 -2.27 22.96 42.86
CA SER A 1156 -2.37 24.13 43.75
C SER A 1156 -1.26 25.11 43.37
N GLN A 1157 -1.67 26.24 42.81
CA GLN A 1157 -0.83 27.38 42.44
C GLN A 1157 -0.20 28.02 43.69
N LEU A 1158 1.03 28.55 43.54
CA LEU A 1158 1.50 29.85 44.05
C LEU A 1158 2.90 30.17 43.45
N PRO A 1159 3.26 31.45 43.19
CA PRO A 1159 4.38 31.82 42.34
C PRO A 1159 5.62 32.30 43.14
N GLY A 1160 6.81 32.18 42.52
CA GLY A 1160 7.87 33.15 42.75
C GLY A 1160 9.30 32.61 42.84
N SER A 1161 10.16 33.24 42.02
CA SER A 1161 11.59 33.53 42.19
C SER A 1161 12.51 32.85 41.16
N GLY A 1162 13.20 33.71 40.40
CA GLY A 1162 14.11 33.33 39.33
C GLY A 1162 15.56 33.19 39.80
N CYS A 1163 16.39 32.66 38.91
CA CYS A 1163 17.82 32.99 38.81
C CYS A 1163 18.39 32.44 37.48
N GLY A 1164 19.36 33.17 36.92
CA GLY A 1164 19.94 33.02 35.59
C GLY A 1164 21.00 31.91 35.41
N PRO A 1165 21.71 31.92 34.27
CA PRO A 1165 22.28 30.73 33.65
C PRO A 1165 23.74 30.48 34.03
N VAL A 1166 24.17 29.21 34.00
CA VAL A 1166 25.59 28.85 33.94
C VAL A 1166 25.81 27.79 32.87
N ALA A 1167 26.87 28.03 32.11
CA ALA A 1167 27.30 27.36 30.91
C ALA A 1167 28.19 26.13 31.18
N ASP A 1168 28.45 25.44 30.08
CA ASP A 1168 29.61 24.63 29.75
C ASP A 1168 29.78 23.23 30.38
N GLY A 1169 29.58 22.25 29.49
CA GLY A 1169 30.65 21.35 29.06
C GLY A 1169 30.98 20.18 29.96
N LEU A 1170 30.81 18.95 29.47
CA LEU A 1170 31.75 17.86 29.76
C LEU A 1170 31.59 16.67 28.81
N GLN A 1171 32.74 16.05 28.58
CA GLN A 1171 33.09 15.05 27.59
C GLN A 1171 32.68 13.64 28.01
N PHE A 1172 32.47 12.79 27.00
CA PHE A 1172 32.29 11.35 27.15
C PHE A 1172 33.63 10.65 27.44
N VAL A 1173 33.61 9.73 28.41
CA VAL A 1173 34.57 8.62 28.52
C VAL A 1173 33.79 7.33 28.32
N ALA A 1174 34.24 6.51 27.38
CA ALA A 1174 33.76 5.16 27.14
C ALA A 1174 34.57 4.18 28.00
N ILE A 1175 33.92 3.16 28.58
CA ILE A 1175 34.58 1.92 29.00
C ILE A 1175 33.68 0.72 28.68
N ASP A 1176 34.37 -0.29 28.18
CA ASP A 1176 34.00 -1.59 27.64
C ASP A 1176 33.85 -2.68 28.72
N ALA A 1177 33.39 -3.86 28.26
CA ALA A 1177 33.73 -5.22 28.74
C ALA A 1177 32.96 -5.91 29.90
N ASP A 1178 32.22 -6.95 29.49
CA ASP A 1178 32.35 -8.38 29.84
C ASP A 1178 32.03 -9.00 31.23
N ALA A 1179 31.53 -10.25 31.10
CA ALA A 1179 31.44 -11.39 32.04
C ALA A 1179 30.36 -11.30 33.15
N GLY A 1180 29.64 -12.36 33.56
CA GLY A 1180 29.66 -13.79 33.30
C GLY A 1180 29.23 -14.57 34.57
N HIS A 1181 28.38 -15.60 34.43
CA HIS A 1181 28.02 -16.66 35.43
C HIS A 1181 27.16 -16.23 36.64
N GLY A 1182 26.23 -17.01 37.23
CA GLY A 1182 25.73 -18.37 37.06
C GLY A 1182 24.91 -18.80 38.32
N SER A 1183 23.91 -19.69 38.16
CA SER A 1183 23.14 -20.47 39.19
C SER A 1183 22.25 -19.69 40.19
N GLY A 1184 21.11 -20.17 40.72
CA GLY A 1184 20.32 -21.41 40.63
C GLY A 1184 19.28 -21.45 41.79
N ALA A 1185 18.06 -21.97 41.52
CA ALA A 1185 16.96 -22.37 42.45
C ALA A 1185 16.29 -21.28 43.32
N GLY A 1186 14.97 -21.22 43.56
CA GLY A 1186 13.80 -22.02 43.21
C GLY A 1186 12.54 -21.41 43.89
N GLY A 1187 11.32 -21.79 43.46
CA GLY A 1187 10.09 -21.56 44.24
C GLY A 1187 8.95 -20.79 43.54
N ALA A 1188 8.07 -21.55 42.89
CA ALA A 1188 6.66 -21.33 42.51
C ALA A 1188 6.00 -19.94 42.70
N PHE A 1189 5.39 -19.39 41.63
CA PHE A 1189 4.01 -18.84 41.62
C PHE A 1189 3.54 -18.44 40.19
N PHE A 1190 2.24 -18.67 39.93
CA PHE A 1190 1.36 -18.15 38.87
C PHE A 1190 1.83 -18.09 37.40
N ARG A 1191 1.27 -19.00 36.57
CA ARG A 1191 1.21 -18.85 35.10
C ARG A 1191 0.10 -17.87 34.72
N LEU A 1192 0.48 -16.69 34.21
CA LEU A 1192 -0.33 -15.83 33.35
C LEU A 1192 -0.23 -16.33 31.89
N PRO A 1193 -1.30 -16.31 31.08
CA PRO A 1193 -1.21 -16.68 29.67
C PRO A 1193 -0.58 -15.53 28.88
N ALA A 1194 0.65 -15.73 28.43
CA ALA A 1194 1.29 -14.90 27.42
C ALA A 1194 0.79 -15.32 26.03
N VAL A 1195 0.03 -14.42 25.40
CA VAL A 1195 -0.22 -14.42 23.96
C VAL A 1195 0.96 -13.74 23.28
N LEU A 1196 1.74 -14.47 22.48
CA LEU A 1196 2.35 -14.02 21.21
C LEU A 1196 3.25 -15.12 20.62
N VAL A 1197 2.96 -15.45 19.35
CA VAL A 1197 3.92 -15.73 18.27
C VAL A 1197 4.65 -17.09 18.23
N SER A 1198 4.54 -17.69 17.03
CA SER A 1198 5.37 -18.73 16.40
C SER A 1198 5.30 -20.16 16.96
N GLN A 1199 4.65 -21.04 16.19
CA GLN A 1199 4.93 -22.47 16.24
C GLN A 1199 6.19 -22.80 15.42
N PRO A 1200 7.11 -23.61 15.97
CA PRO A 1200 7.87 -24.57 15.20
C PRO A 1200 7.22 -25.95 15.31
N LEU A 1201 7.10 -26.64 14.18
CA LEU A 1201 6.74 -28.06 14.10
C LEU A 1201 7.84 -28.90 14.75
N SER A 1202 7.50 -29.71 15.76
CA SER A 1202 8.24 -30.93 16.06
C SER A 1202 7.30 -32.00 16.66
N GLY A 1203 7.58 -33.24 16.29
CA GLY A 1203 6.65 -34.36 16.32
C GLY A 1203 6.26 -34.90 17.68
N ARG A 1204 5.07 -35.52 17.72
CA ARG A 1204 4.64 -36.39 18.81
C ARG A 1204 5.02 -37.84 18.52
N ARG A 1205 5.84 -38.39 19.41
CA ARG A 1205 5.85 -39.83 19.73
C ARG A 1205 4.57 -40.15 20.52
N VAL A 1206 3.97 -41.30 20.23
CA VAL A 1206 2.99 -41.99 21.08
C VAL A 1206 3.70 -43.22 21.67
N PRO A 1207 3.57 -43.53 22.97
CA PRO A 1207 4.09 -44.77 23.53
C PRO A 1207 3.02 -45.86 23.55
N GLY A 1208 3.43 -47.07 23.20
CA GLY A 1208 2.65 -48.29 23.36
C GLY A 1208 3.60 -49.49 23.32
N SER A 1209 3.98 -49.97 24.50
CA SER A 1209 4.87 -51.10 24.75
C SER A 1209 4.07 -52.38 24.97
N VAL A 1210 4.36 -53.48 24.27
CA VAL A 1210 4.28 -54.87 24.79
C VAL A 1210 5.26 -55.79 24.01
N VAL A 1211 6.39 -56.09 24.66
CA VAL A 1211 7.03 -57.41 24.97
C VAL A 1211 7.04 -58.59 23.96
N ARG A 1212 8.26 -59.21 23.88
CA ARG A 1212 8.70 -60.58 23.43
C ARG A 1212 8.89 -60.79 21.91
N GLY A 1213 9.97 -61.41 21.41
CA GLY A 1213 11.16 -62.02 22.03
C GLY A 1213 12.11 -62.60 20.96
N GLU A 1214 13.38 -62.72 21.36
CA GLU A 1214 14.39 -63.75 21.03
C GLU A 1214 14.87 -64.07 19.59
N THR A 1215 16.21 -63.90 19.41
CA THR A 1215 17.21 -64.79 18.74
C THR A 1215 17.12 -65.05 17.23
N ALA A 1216 18.18 -65.28 16.44
CA ALA A 1216 19.64 -65.16 16.51
C ALA A 1216 20.20 -65.50 15.11
N GLY A 1217 21.31 -64.87 14.71
CA GLY A 1217 22.37 -65.50 13.89
C GLY A 1217 22.29 -65.49 12.35
N PRO A 1218 23.44 -65.58 11.65
CA PRO A 1218 23.70 -64.94 10.34
C PRO A 1218 24.12 -65.91 9.21
N LEU A 1219 24.28 -65.43 7.95
CA LEU A 1219 25.40 -65.74 7.00
C LEU A 1219 25.13 -65.29 5.55
N ASP A 1220 26.25 -64.95 4.88
CA ASP A 1220 26.61 -65.00 3.44
C ASP A 1220 25.87 -64.11 2.41
N ALA A 1221 26.51 -63.20 1.66
CA ALA A 1221 27.67 -63.23 0.74
C ALA A 1221 27.25 -63.33 -0.74
N GLN A 1222 27.76 -62.39 -1.54
CA GLN A 1222 28.27 -62.51 -2.93
C GLN A 1222 27.80 -61.44 -3.93
N ASN A 1223 28.83 -60.83 -4.54
CA ASN A 1223 29.04 -60.51 -5.96
C ASN A 1223 28.08 -59.53 -6.68
N GLY A 1224 28.55 -58.57 -7.46
CA GLY A 1224 29.92 -58.26 -7.87
C GLY A 1224 29.97 -57.16 -8.94
N SER A 1225 31.20 -56.64 -9.13
CA SER A 1225 31.84 -56.09 -10.35
C SER A 1225 31.15 -54.98 -11.18
N GLY A 1226 31.82 -53.96 -11.70
CA GLY A 1226 33.24 -53.63 -11.86
C GLY A 1226 33.33 -52.25 -12.55
N SER A 1227 34.31 -51.38 -12.20
CA SER A 1227 35.65 -51.24 -12.83
C SER A 1227 35.58 -50.37 -14.12
N LEU A 1228 36.37 -49.34 -14.44
CA LEU A 1228 37.77 -48.88 -14.21
C LEU A 1228 37.78 -47.33 -14.49
N ARG A 1229 38.41 -46.37 -13.78
CA ARG A 1229 39.82 -46.04 -13.45
C ARG A 1229 40.80 -45.97 -14.66
N PRO A 1230 41.96 -45.25 -14.59
CA PRO A 1230 42.27 -43.91 -14.03
C PRO A 1230 43.40 -43.14 -14.82
N GLY A 1231 43.80 -41.94 -14.37
CA GLY A 1231 45.15 -41.37 -14.62
C GLY A 1231 45.21 -39.84 -14.47
N ARG A 1232 45.55 -39.27 -13.30
CA ARG A 1232 46.89 -38.97 -12.72
C ARG A 1232 47.64 -37.84 -13.47
N ALA A 1233 48.23 -36.81 -12.85
CA ALA A 1233 48.63 -36.62 -11.45
C ALA A 1233 48.87 -35.13 -11.09
N ASP A 1234 48.65 -34.85 -9.79
CA ASP A 1234 49.41 -33.99 -8.84
C ASP A 1234 49.65 -32.50 -9.13
N GLY A 1235 49.53 -31.56 -8.20
CA GLY A 1235 49.22 -31.47 -6.76
C GLY A 1235 49.20 -29.95 -6.45
N SER A 1236 48.70 -29.36 -5.37
CA SER A 1236 48.49 -29.75 -3.98
C SER A 1236 47.89 -28.50 -3.27
N ARG A 1237 47.21 -28.70 -2.11
CA ARG A 1237 46.97 -27.73 -1.00
C ARG A 1237 45.96 -26.58 -1.29
N ILE A 1238 44.95 -26.22 -0.49
CA ILE A 1238 44.49 -26.37 0.91
C ILE A 1238 42.96 -26.03 0.86
N GLY A 1239 42.02 -26.80 1.43
CA GLY A 1239 41.51 -26.62 2.80
C GLY A 1239 40.16 -25.87 2.86
N LEU A 1240 39.08 -26.62 3.16
CA LEU A 1240 37.70 -26.33 3.63
C LEU A 1240 37.47 -25.07 4.51
N PRO A 1241 36.22 -24.72 4.95
CA PRO A 1241 34.86 -25.19 4.56
C PRO A 1241 33.82 -24.06 4.40
N LEU A 1242 32.66 -24.41 3.82
CA LEU A 1242 31.37 -23.76 4.10
C LEU A 1242 30.29 -24.85 4.06
N LEU A 1243 29.65 -25.11 5.20
CA LEU A 1243 28.21 -25.27 5.36
C LEU A 1243 27.87 -25.26 6.85
#